data_AF-A0A5C6CHR9-F1
#
_entry.id   AF-A0A5C6CHR9-F1
#
_cell.length_a   1.000
_cell.length_b   1.000
_cell.length_c   1.000
_cell.angle_alpha   90.00
_cell.angle_beta   90.00
_cell.angle_gamma   90.00
#
_symmetry.space_group_name_H-M   'P 1'
#
loop_
_entity.id
_entity.type
_entity.pdbx_description
1 polymer ?
#
loop_
_entity_poly.entity_id
_entity_poly.type
_entity_poly.pdbx_seq_one_letter_code
_entity_poly.pdbx_strand_id
1 'polypeptide(L)'
;MPVLRIFLPSFCLILTVLFESITWGDIYEWEYIDPANPALGKRESSTLVPDGAGVDSLPGANLRNLDLTMAYMIEVDLSNSNFSRAILTDVSFNQANLTDAYFYRSTVTNVDFSGAVVQGANFSGVVNFNLPQLYSTASYQTGDLSGIWLSGYFDNSNFAGMNLSEASFANAQLNNANFNGATLTNTAFNGARLGNADLRGTDIRGANFEYAISRGLIDVQIYSTDSYQLGDLSGIRLGRNDLMGWNFAEKSMPHARLDYADLTDTTFNQSNLENANVSDSNLTNADFQLANLANANLSLSTLTNAEMLGSVVRGANFRDTTSNGFTSSQLYSTGSYQTGDLSGISLSENDLSGWNLAGKNLSKANFYSADLTNASLSNANLEGAILNSTSLENADLTGATLLMADFSSTTSKGLTAEQFYTTSTYQAGDLAGISLAGNDLTGWNFAGMNLAHVSFASANLVDTDLSGAIVRGANFQYAKKETLPVGVFYSTASYQVGDLTGIGFRNSQLSGWDLSGKNLSGADFFKGNLTDFDFSYANLVDADFSYGALKHANFSDAKLTNVRFYDTSLVEPNFSHAQLENAYFYSRDLSNADFSYADLSNALFFGFRLTNADFTGSEIRGARFGEDVASRTFTVEQLYSTASYQDGDLSGLKLEGMDLTSWDFSAVTLANGGFSSSILFAADFQHVNLTNVEFSYAKLNFADLSGADTRGARSLRLYEVITTNLIMPDGTILGLDIMDSQNLIVRDYDGNLDRSEPPIPIIVKNGFAMSETARLRMIFEADQWDSIISFQFRIPINVDGLLELLFAPEVDVSTQIGRTLKLFDWTGVSPTGTFVIESSYKWDIFKLYTTGEVTLLAVPEPSSILLFFLAIFSGVTTRRIALHRPEQAVCRSGK
;
A
#
# COMPACT_ATOMS: atom_id res chain seq x y z
N MET A 1 47.98 -3.02 -36.42
CA MET A 1 48.80 -2.74 -35.22
C MET A 1 48.03 -1.76 -34.34
N PRO A 2 47.49 -2.19 -33.19
CA PRO A 2 46.94 -1.30 -32.19
C PRO A 2 48.01 -0.95 -31.14
N VAL A 3 47.90 0.22 -30.50
CA VAL A 3 48.52 0.46 -29.18
C VAL A 3 47.44 1.00 -28.25
N LEU A 4 46.83 0.07 -27.52
CA LEU A 4 45.97 0.32 -26.37
C LEU A 4 46.88 0.35 -25.12
N ARG A 5 46.77 1.37 -24.27
CA ARG A 5 47.26 1.28 -22.88
C ARG A 5 46.28 1.92 -21.91
N ILE A 6 45.54 1.03 -21.25
CA ILE A 6 44.88 1.27 -19.97
C ILE A 6 45.97 1.35 -18.89
N PHE A 7 45.82 2.25 -17.92
CA PHE A 7 46.48 2.14 -16.61
C PHE A 7 45.49 2.50 -15.51
N LEU A 8 45.10 1.47 -14.73
CA LEU A 8 44.52 1.62 -13.40
C LEU A 8 45.68 1.67 -12.38
N PRO A 9 45.59 2.48 -11.31
CA PRO A 9 46.59 2.48 -10.24
C PRO A 9 46.41 1.29 -9.29
N SER A 10 47.50 0.87 -8.63
CA SER A 10 47.49 -0.21 -7.63
C SER A 10 48.04 0.26 -6.28
N PHE A 11 47.13 0.33 -5.30
CA PHE A 11 47.24 -0.04 -3.88
C PHE A 11 48.48 0.27 -3.02
N CYS A 12 48.17 0.90 -1.88
CA CYS A 12 48.71 0.68 -0.53
C CYS A 12 50.18 1.00 -0.19
N LEU A 13 50.34 2.03 0.66
CA LEU A 13 51.17 1.91 1.86
C LEU A 13 50.32 2.27 3.08
N ILE A 14 50.21 1.38 4.06
CA ILE A 14 49.56 1.65 5.35
C ILE A 14 50.62 2.20 6.31
N LEU A 15 50.36 3.37 6.90
CA LEU A 15 50.94 3.75 8.19
C LEU A 15 49.81 4.22 9.12
N THR A 16 49.92 3.86 10.38
CA THR A 16 48.83 3.88 11.35
C THR A 16 48.56 5.26 11.97
N VAL A 17 47.29 5.67 11.91
CA VAL A 17 46.54 6.48 12.89
C VAL A 17 47.38 7.42 13.78
N LEU A 18 47.44 8.68 13.37
CA LEU A 18 47.08 9.75 14.28
C LEU A 18 45.65 10.17 13.95
N PHE A 19 44.82 10.38 14.98
CA PHE A 19 43.62 11.19 14.82
C PHE A 19 44.10 12.64 14.63
N GLU A 20 44.37 13.01 13.38
CA GLU A 20 44.32 14.43 13.03
C GLU A 20 42.90 14.91 13.30
N SER A 21 42.79 16.03 14.00
CA SER A 21 41.55 16.76 14.17
C SER A 21 40.86 16.93 12.83
N ILE A 22 39.53 16.96 12.82
CA ILE A 22 38.80 17.58 11.71
C ILE A 22 39.35 19.00 11.59
N THR A 23 40.24 19.22 10.63
CA THR A 23 40.69 20.54 10.21
C THR A 23 39.57 21.04 9.32
N TRP A 24 38.73 21.90 9.88
CA TRP A 24 37.71 22.60 9.09
C TRP A 24 38.50 23.35 8.00
N GLY A 25 38.13 23.19 6.73
CA GLY A 25 38.77 23.94 5.66
C GLY A 25 38.58 25.42 5.93
N ASP A 26 39.68 26.17 6.02
CA ASP A 26 39.62 27.62 6.16
C ASP A 26 39.62 28.25 4.76
N ILE A 27 38.77 29.24 4.52
CA ILE A 27 38.85 30.05 3.28
C ILE A 27 39.80 31.21 3.54
N TYR A 28 40.90 31.23 2.81
CA TYR A 28 41.90 32.29 2.86
C TYR A 28 41.69 33.34 1.76
N GLU A 29 42.17 34.54 2.02
CA GLU A 29 42.25 35.61 1.01
C GLU A 29 43.25 35.21 -0.08
N TRP A 30 43.17 35.84 -1.25
CA TRP A 30 44.21 35.72 -2.27
C TRP A 30 45.26 36.84 -2.16
N GLU A 31 46.51 36.54 -2.53
CA GLU A 31 47.53 37.54 -2.83
C GLU A 31 48.15 37.32 -4.22
N TYR A 32 48.75 38.35 -4.82
CA TYR A 32 49.48 38.20 -6.07
C TYR A 32 50.78 37.41 -5.85
N ILE A 33 51.09 36.48 -6.76
CA ILE A 33 52.35 35.71 -6.72
C ILE A 33 53.58 36.63 -6.79
N ASP A 34 53.47 37.73 -7.54
CA ASP A 34 54.36 38.89 -7.47
C ASP A 34 53.52 40.18 -7.55
N PRO A 35 53.45 41.00 -6.47
CA PRO A 35 52.75 42.28 -6.50
C PRO A 35 53.28 43.28 -7.54
N ALA A 36 54.52 43.13 -8.01
CA ALA A 36 55.09 43.94 -9.10
C ALA A 36 54.73 43.39 -10.50
N ASN A 37 54.22 42.15 -10.59
CA ASN A 37 53.82 41.51 -11.84
C ASN A 37 52.54 40.66 -11.68
N PRO A 38 51.34 41.29 -11.62
CA PRO A 38 50.05 40.61 -11.51
C PRO A 38 49.77 39.54 -12.59
N ALA A 39 50.47 39.57 -13.73
CA ALA A 39 50.33 38.58 -14.79
C ALA A 39 50.87 37.18 -14.41
N LEU A 40 51.59 37.05 -13.28
CA LEU A 40 51.95 35.73 -12.72
C LEU A 40 50.79 35.04 -11.99
N GLY A 41 49.66 35.72 -11.81
CA GLY A 41 48.47 35.17 -11.16
C GLY A 41 48.41 35.39 -9.65
N LYS A 42 47.42 34.74 -9.03
CA LYS A 42 47.14 34.80 -7.60
C LYS A 42 47.53 33.48 -6.93
N ARG A 43 47.84 33.53 -5.63
CA ARG A 43 47.95 32.36 -4.75
C ARG A 43 47.15 32.59 -3.47
N GLU A 44 46.93 31.52 -2.73
CA GLU A 44 46.39 31.59 -1.37
C GLU A 44 47.31 32.40 -0.45
N SER A 45 46.72 33.27 0.37
CA SER A 45 47.38 34.07 1.41
C SER A 45 47.36 33.34 2.76
N SER A 46 48.12 33.83 3.73
CA SER A 46 47.97 33.43 5.14
C SER A 46 46.84 34.16 5.89
N THR A 47 46.15 35.10 5.24
CA THR A 47 45.04 35.86 5.84
C THR A 47 43.72 35.12 5.67
N LEU A 48 42.97 34.90 6.75
CA LEU A 48 41.61 34.37 6.68
C LEU A 48 40.64 35.41 6.11
N VAL A 49 39.74 34.96 5.24
CA VAL A 49 38.55 35.73 4.82
C VAL A 49 37.66 36.05 6.04
N PRO A 50 36.94 37.19 6.08
CA PRO A 50 36.20 37.63 7.27
C PRO A 50 35.31 36.56 7.92
N ASP A 51 34.50 35.86 7.11
CA ASP A 51 33.67 34.71 7.54
C ASP A 51 34.21 33.36 7.05
N GLY A 52 35.50 33.28 6.66
CA GLY A 52 36.10 32.08 6.06
C GLY A 52 36.57 31.01 7.05
N ALA A 53 36.59 31.31 8.35
CA ALA A 53 37.09 30.42 9.38
C ALA A 53 36.23 29.14 9.51
N GLY A 54 36.82 28.00 9.14
CA GLY A 54 36.19 26.69 9.15
C GLY A 54 35.08 26.46 8.11
N VAL A 55 35.17 27.10 6.95
CA VAL A 55 34.22 26.93 5.85
C VAL A 55 34.82 26.12 4.69
N ASP A 56 34.43 24.85 4.55
CA ASP A 56 34.94 23.98 3.48
C ASP A 56 34.56 24.46 2.06
N SER A 57 35.54 24.59 1.16
CA SER A 57 35.37 24.94 -0.26
C SER A 57 35.16 23.70 -1.15
N LEU A 58 34.12 22.92 -0.82
CA LEU A 58 33.77 21.64 -1.46
C LEU A 58 32.42 21.70 -2.22
N PRO A 59 32.08 20.69 -3.04
CA PRO A 59 30.76 20.59 -3.67
C PRO A 59 29.63 20.58 -2.64
N GLY A 60 28.57 21.35 -2.87
CA GLY A 60 27.44 21.51 -1.97
C GLY A 60 27.71 22.39 -0.74
N ALA A 61 28.85 23.09 -0.66
CA ALA A 61 29.20 23.95 0.45
C ALA A 61 28.13 25.03 0.73
N ASN A 62 27.77 25.20 2.00
CA ASN A 62 26.77 26.18 2.42
C ASN A 62 27.41 27.53 2.76
N LEU A 63 27.61 28.35 1.73
CA LEU A 63 28.30 29.63 1.77
C LEU A 63 27.33 30.81 1.95
N ARG A 64 26.19 30.56 2.61
CA ARG A 64 25.02 31.43 2.62
C ARG A 64 25.15 32.57 3.63
N ASN A 65 24.92 33.80 3.16
CA ASN A 65 25.06 35.06 3.91
C ASN A 65 26.47 35.35 4.48
N LEU A 66 27.52 34.65 4.03
CA LEU A 66 28.89 34.90 4.45
C LEU A 66 29.48 36.13 3.74
N ASP A 67 30.34 36.88 4.43
CA ASP A 67 31.28 37.81 3.81
C ASP A 67 32.53 37.06 3.36
N LEU A 68 32.59 36.81 2.04
CA LEU A 68 33.69 36.13 1.38
C LEU A 68 34.64 37.11 0.68
N THR A 69 34.71 38.37 1.13
CA THR A 69 35.59 39.37 0.53
C THR A 69 37.04 38.86 0.41
N MET A 70 37.66 39.08 -0.75
CA MET A 70 39.00 38.63 -1.13
C MET A 70 39.23 37.10 -1.20
N ALA A 71 38.20 36.25 -1.12
CA ALA A 71 38.38 34.79 -1.11
C ALA A 71 39.13 34.21 -2.31
N TYR A 72 40.11 33.34 -2.03
CA TYR A 72 40.79 32.49 -3.00
C TYR A 72 39.95 31.23 -3.30
N MET A 73 39.30 31.19 -4.46
CA MET A 73 38.48 30.06 -4.92
C MET A 73 38.86 29.66 -6.36
N ILE A 74 40.16 29.58 -6.62
CA ILE A 74 40.73 29.25 -7.94
C ILE A 74 40.84 27.74 -8.12
N GLU A 75 40.40 27.22 -9.26
CA GLU A 75 40.46 25.80 -9.66
C GLU A 75 39.74 24.80 -8.70
N VAL A 76 38.89 25.31 -7.79
CA VAL A 76 38.12 24.51 -6.83
C VAL A 76 36.81 23.97 -7.41
N ASP A 77 36.30 22.87 -6.86
CA ASP A 77 34.96 22.36 -7.16
C ASP A 77 33.95 22.82 -6.10
N LEU A 78 33.06 23.72 -6.53
CA LEU A 78 31.98 24.34 -5.76
C LEU A 78 30.63 24.10 -6.46
N SER A 79 30.52 23.00 -7.20
CA SER A 79 29.25 22.58 -7.80
C SER A 79 28.18 22.36 -6.73
N ASN A 80 26.93 22.72 -7.01
CA ASN A 80 25.79 22.71 -6.09
C ASN A 80 25.93 23.62 -4.84
N SER A 81 27.01 24.40 -4.69
CA SER A 81 27.26 25.21 -3.49
C SER A 81 26.34 26.44 -3.39
N ASN A 82 26.02 26.84 -2.16
CA ASN A 82 24.98 27.84 -1.87
C ASN A 82 25.56 29.18 -1.43
N PHE A 83 25.82 30.07 -2.38
CA PHE A 83 26.26 31.46 -2.19
C PHE A 83 25.12 32.46 -1.93
N SER A 84 23.89 31.99 -1.68
CA SER A 84 22.73 32.90 -1.62
C SER A 84 22.94 33.97 -0.55
N ARG A 85 22.75 35.25 -0.91
CA ARG A 85 22.97 36.43 -0.05
C ARG A 85 24.42 36.62 0.46
N ALA A 86 25.40 35.89 -0.05
CA ALA A 86 26.81 36.14 0.28
C ALA A 86 27.26 37.51 -0.24
N ILE A 87 28.28 38.08 0.42
CA ILE A 87 29.03 39.25 -0.07
C ILE A 87 30.27 38.71 -0.76
N LEU A 88 30.34 38.90 -2.08
CA LEU A 88 31.44 38.44 -2.94
C LEU A 88 32.13 39.69 -3.49
N THR A 89 33.04 40.25 -2.71
CA THR A 89 33.87 41.41 -3.12
C THR A 89 35.28 40.93 -3.44
N ASP A 90 35.81 41.24 -4.62
CA ASP A 90 37.15 40.87 -5.08
C ASP A 90 37.45 39.34 -5.11
N VAL A 91 36.44 38.47 -5.00
CA VAL A 91 36.60 37.00 -5.03
C VAL A 91 37.17 36.52 -6.38
N SER A 92 38.00 35.47 -6.37
CA SER A 92 38.46 34.81 -7.61
C SER A 92 37.90 33.39 -7.70
N PHE A 93 36.94 33.17 -8.61
CA PHE A 93 36.46 31.87 -9.07
C PHE A 93 37.17 31.41 -10.35
N ASN A 94 38.44 31.79 -10.53
CA ASN A 94 39.19 31.51 -11.75
C ASN A 94 39.24 29.99 -11.99
N GLN A 95 38.76 29.53 -13.15
CA GLN A 95 38.66 28.10 -13.49
C GLN A 95 37.87 27.22 -12.48
N ALA A 96 37.05 27.79 -11.60
CA ALA A 96 36.26 27.02 -10.63
C ALA A 96 35.08 26.30 -11.29
N ASN A 97 34.72 25.13 -10.77
CA ASN A 97 33.46 24.48 -11.09
C ASN A 97 32.34 25.06 -10.21
N LEU A 98 31.36 25.71 -10.82
CA LEU A 98 30.17 26.32 -10.21
C LEU A 98 28.88 25.74 -10.81
N THR A 99 28.94 24.54 -11.38
CA THR A 99 27.76 23.85 -11.94
C THR A 99 26.67 23.74 -10.88
N ASP A 100 25.44 24.14 -11.19
CA ASP A 100 24.29 24.20 -10.26
C ASP A 100 24.50 25.05 -8.99
N ALA A 101 25.49 25.95 -8.93
CA ALA A 101 25.73 26.79 -7.77
C ALA A 101 24.67 27.90 -7.59
N TYR A 102 24.22 28.13 -6.36
CA TYR A 102 23.11 29.04 -6.04
C TYR A 102 23.59 30.41 -5.52
N PHE A 103 23.66 31.41 -6.40
CA PHE A 103 24.04 32.78 -6.05
C PHE A 103 22.87 33.68 -5.62
N TYR A 104 21.65 33.15 -5.44
CA TYR A 104 20.42 33.94 -5.27
C TYR A 104 20.54 35.12 -4.28
N ARG A 105 20.36 36.35 -4.80
CA ARG A 105 20.49 37.62 -4.08
C ARG A 105 21.85 37.88 -3.39
N SER A 106 22.93 37.26 -3.85
CA SER A 106 24.30 37.66 -3.45
C SER A 106 24.67 39.04 -4.03
N THR A 107 25.75 39.63 -3.52
CA THR A 107 26.38 40.83 -4.09
C THR A 107 27.70 40.44 -4.72
N VAL A 108 27.89 40.76 -6.01
CA VAL A 108 29.06 40.38 -6.81
C VAL A 108 29.82 41.64 -7.25
N THR A 109 30.87 42.01 -6.54
CA THR A 109 31.67 43.22 -6.79
C THR A 109 33.10 42.84 -7.16
N ASN A 110 33.55 43.16 -8.37
CA ASN A 110 34.89 42.84 -8.89
C ASN A 110 35.30 41.36 -8.78
N VAL A 111 34.33 40.45 -8.87
CA VAL A 111 34.57 39.00 -8.85
C VAL A 111 35.09 38.52 -10.21
N ASP A 112 36.15 37.74 -10.19
CA ASP A 112 36.73 37.08 -11.37
C ASP A 112 36.09 35.69 -11.58
N PHE A 113 35.32 35.55 -12.67
CA PHE A 113 34.74 34.27 -13.14
C PHE A 113 35.50 33.68 -14.34
N SER A 114 36.71 34.16 -14.65
CA SER A 114 37.43 33.76 -15.87
C SER A 114 37.70 32.25 -15.90
N GLY A 115 37.20 31.59 -16.95
CA GLY A 115 37.29 30.13 -17.08
C GLY A 115 36.38 29.31 -16.17
N ALA A 116 35.52 29.93 -15.35
CA ALA A 116 34.59 29.21 -14.48
C ALA A 116 33.52 28.44 -15.27
N VAL A 117 33.06 27.30 -14.74
CA VAL A 117 32.00 26.45 -15.31
C VAL A 117 30.69 26.74 -14.57
N VAL A 118 29.66 27.25 -15.27
CA VAL A 118 28.44 27.84 -14.68
C VAL A 118 27.12 27.31 -15.25
N GLN A 119 27.11 26.13 -15.90
CA GLN A 119 25.86 25.45 -16.30
C GLN A 119 24.97 25.22 -15.05
N GLY A 120 23.65 25.36 -15.19
CA GLY A 120 22.70 25.24 -14.07
C GLY A 120 22.78 26.35 -13.00
N ALA A 121 23.82 27.19 -13.00
CA ALA A 121 24.08 28.14 -11.92
C ALA A 121 23.01 29.23 -11.85
N ASN A 122 22.58 29.53 -10.61
CA ASN A 122 21.46 30.42 -10.36
C ASN A 122 21.90 31.82 -9.92
N PHE A 123 22.04 32.73 -10.88
CA PHE A 123 22.34 34.14 -10.66
C PHE A 123 21.08 35.04 -10.55
N SER A 124 19.90 34.46 -10.30
CA SER A 124 18.68 35.26 -10.17
C SER A 124 18.73 36.21 -8.96
N GLY A 125 18.34 37.46 -9.18
CA GLY A 125 18.40 38.53 -8.18
C GLY A 125 19.79 38.93 -7.68
N VAL A 126 20.89 38.45 -8.29
CA VAL A 126 22.26 38.85 -7.93
C VAL A 126 22.48 40.34 -8.23
N VAL A 127 23.13 41.04 -7.30
CA VAL A 127 23.50 42.45 -7.46
C VAL A 127 24.88 42.54 -8.14
N ASN A 128 25.01 43.45 -9.12
CA ASN A 128 26.22 43.79 -9.88
C ASN A 128 26.81 42.73 -10.83
N PHE A 129 26.24 41.52 -10.93
CA PHE A 129 26.60 40.56 -11.98
C PHE A 129 26.29 41.11 -13.38
N ASN A 130 27.23 41.01 -14.32
CA ASN A 130 27.21 41.73 -15.59
C ASN A 130 27.76 40.91 -16.78
N LEU A 131 27.51 41.39 -18.00
CA LEU A 131 27.90 40.71 -19.24
C LEU A 131 29.41 40.40 -19.34
N PRO A 132 30.35 41.33 -19.06
CA PRO A 132 31.78 41.00 -19.01
C PRO A 132 32.14 39.80 -18.11
N GLN A 133 31.48 39.66 -16.95
CA GLN A 133 31.69 38.50 -16.06
C GLN A 133 31.11 37.21 -16.64
N LEU A 134 29.90 37.25 -17.20
CA LEU A 134 29.33 36.09 -17.88
C LEU A 134 30.20 35.64 -19.07
N TYR A 135 30.69 36.60 -19.86
CA TYR A 135 31.50 36.36 -21.06
C TYR A 135 32.91 35.82 -20.73
N SER A 136 33.41 36.00 -19.51
CA SER A 136 34.70 35.45 -19.09
C SER A 136 34.64 33.97 -18.68
N THR A 137 33.44 33.43 -18.40
CA THR A 137 33.24 32.02 -18.03
C THR A 137 33.66 31.06 -19.15
N ALA A 138 34.11 29.85 -18.77
CA ALA A 138 34.34 28.79 -19.73
C ALA A 138 33.04 28.39 -20.45
N SER A 139 31.93 28.28 -19.71
CA SER A 139 30.61 27.92 -20.25
C SER A 139 30.15 28.83 -21.40
N TYR A 140 30.32 30.15 -21.25
CA TYR A 140 30.02 31.09 -22.34
C TYR A 140 30.98 30.89 -23.54
N GLN A 141 32.27 30.67 -23.29
CA GLN A 141 33.29 30.48 -24.34
C GLN A 141 33.13 29.14 -25.09
N THR A 142 32.64 28.09 -24.43
CA THR A 142 32.27 26.82 -25.06
C THR A 142 30.90 26.85 -25.74
N GLY A 143 30.12 27.92 -25.54
CA GLY A 143 28.77 28.05 -26.08
C GLY A 143 27.72 27.20 -25.38
N ASP A 144 27.96 26.77 -24.13
CA ASP A 144 27.05 25.93 -23.36
C ASP A 144 26.69 26.59 -22.03
N LEU A 145 25.48 27.12 -21.96
CA LEU A 145 24.88 27.80 -20.82
C LEU A 145 23.58 27.11 -20.39
N SER A 146 23.46 25.81 -20.66
CA SER A 146 22.29 25.02 -20.27
C SER A 146 21.97 25.18 -18.77
N GLY A 147 20.67 25.30 -18.45
CA GLY A 147 20.18 25.45 -17.10
C GLY A 147 20.51 26.76 -16.36
N ILE A 148 21.26 27.72 -16.94
CA ILE A 148 21.65 28.96 -16.21
C ILE A 148 20.44 29.85 -15.89
N TRP A 149 20.38 30.49 -14.71
CA TRP A 149 19.29 31.42 -14.36
C TRP A 149 19.78 32.88 -14.27
N LEU A 150 19.20 33.74 -15.11
CA LEU A 150 19.60 35.13 -15.35
C LEU A 150 18.38 36.06 -15.34
N SER A 151 18.07 36.72 -14.22
CA SER A 151 16.85 37.54 -14.04
C SER A 151 17.12 39.06 -14.01
N GLY A 152 18.16 39.52 -14.71
CA GLY A 152 18.76 40.86 -14.56
C GLY A 152 18.66 41.74 -15.80
N TYR A 153 19.59 42.69 -15.92
CA TYR A 153 19.72 43.59 -17.06
C TYR A 153 20.72 43.01 -18.08
N PHE A 154 20.20 42.45 -19.17
CA PHE A 154 20.96 41.77 -20.22
C PHE A 154 20.58 42.30 -21.63
N ASP A 155 20.15 43.56 -21.73
CA ASP A 155 19.89 44.24 -22.99
C ASP A 155 21.17 44.28 -23.86
N ASN A 156 21.03 44.02 -25.17
CA ASN A 156 22.12 43.93 -26.15
C ASN A 156 23.15 42.81 -25.86
N SER A 157 22.76 41.80 -25.07
CA SER A 157 23.54 40.58 -24.86
C SER A 157 23.70 39.77 -26.14
N ASN A 158 24.76 38.96 -26.22
CA ASN A 158 25.00 38.04 -27.32
C ASN A 158 24.99 36.59 -26.83
N PHE A 159 24.01 35.83 -27.30
CA PHE A 159 23.79 34.41 -27.03
C PHE A 159 23.70 33.57 -28.33
N ALA A 160 24.14 34.13 -29.46
CA ALA A 160 24.03 33.47 -30.76
C ALA A 160 24.78 32.13 -30.79
N GLY A 161 24.11 31.10 -31.32
CA GLY A 161 24.63 29.73 -31.43
C GLY A 161 24.79 28.98 -30.10
N MET A 162 24.33 29.53 -28.98
CA MET A 162 24.54 28.91 -27.66
C MET A 162 23.49 27.85 -27.32
N ASN A 163 23.92 26.81 -26.60
CA ASN A 163 23.00 25.95 -25.88
C ASN A 163 22.50 26.68 -24.63
N LEU A 164 21.20 26.98 -24.60
CA LEU A 164 20.48 27.60 -23.49
C LEU A 164 19.29 26.72 -23.06
N SER A 165 19.33 25.43 -23.39
CA SER A 165 18.32 24.45 -22.98
C SER A 165 18.09 24.52 -21.47
N GLU A 166 16.83 24.57 -21.06
CA GLU A 166 16.41 24.65 -19.64
C GLU A 166 16.88 25.90 -18.87
N ALA A 167 17.55 26.86 -19.53
CA ALA A 167 17.92 28.13 -18.92
C ALA A 167 16.69 28.98 -18.53
N SER A 168 16.86 29.90 -17.59
CA SER A 168 15.80 30.78 -17.10
C SER A 168 16.17 32.25 -17.24
N PHE A 169 15.45 32.95 -18.11
CA PHE A 169 15.45 34.39 -18.30
C PHE A 169 14.16 35.05 -17.73
N ALA A 170 13.49 34.38 -16.78
CA ALA A 170 12.23 34.85 -16.21
C ALA A 170 12.36 36.28 -15.66
N ASN A 171 11.52 37.19 -16.16
CA ASN A 171 11.53 38.63 -15.86
C ASN A 171 12.83 39.40 -16.20
N ALA A 172 13.75 38.83 -16.98
CA ALA A 172 14.97 39.51 -17.43
C ALA A 172 14.66 40.66 -18.42
N GLN A 173 15.60 41.59 -18.55
CA GLN A 173 15.60 42.59 -19.61
C GLN A 173 16.57 42.13 -20.71
N LEU A 174 16.04 41.87 -21.90
CA LEU A 174 16.72 41.24 -23.04
C LEU A 174 16.42 42.01 -24.34
N ASN A 175 16.23 43.33 -24.26
CA ASN A 175 15.95 44.14 -25.44
C ASN A 175 17.19 44.14 -26.35
N ASN A 176 16.98 43.94 -27.66
CA ASN A 176 18.02 43.73 -28.66
C ASN A 176 19.01 42.57 -28.34
N ALA A 177 18.65 41.63 -27.46
CA ALA A 177 19.48 40.45 -27.19
C ALA A 177 19.54 39.55 -28.44
N ASN A 178 20.73 39.07 -28.78
CA ASN A 178 20.94 38.23 -29.95
C ASN A 178 20.94 36.74 -29.57
N PHE A 179 19.88 36.01 -29.89
CA PHE A 179 19.79 34.56 -29.71
C PHE A 179 19.93 33.80 -31.04
N ASN A 180 20.39 34.43 -32.12
CA ASN A 180 20.39 33.81 -33.45
C ASN A 180 21.10 32.43 -33.46
N GLY A 181 20.39 31.37 -33.87
CA GLY A 181 20.93 30.01 -33.89
C GLY A 181 21.03 29.30 -32.53
N ALA A 182 20.50 29.88 -31.44
CA ALA A 182 20.58 29.28 -30.10
C ALA A 182 19.55 28.16 -29.89
N THR A 183 19.92 27.15 -29.10
CA THR A 183 18.98 26.12 -28.61
C THR A 183 18.28 26.66 -27.37
N LEU A 184 16.97 26.91 -27.47
CA LEU A 184 16.12 27.49 -26.42
C LEU A 184 15.07 26.47 -25.91
N THR A 185 15.36 25.17 -26.01
CA THR A 185 14.40 24.14 -25.64
C THR A 185 14.14 24.15 -24.14
N ASN A 186 12.86 24.20 -23.73
CA ASN A 186 12.42 24.38 -22.35
C ASN A 186 12.91 25.67 -21.65
N THR A 187 13.49 26.64 -22.38
CA THR A 187 13.98 27.90 -21.79
C THR A 187 12.82 28.77 -21.29
N ALA A 188 12.96 29.33 -20.09
CA ALA A 188 11.93 30.16 -19.46
C ALA A 188 12.14 31.66 -19.73
N PHE A 189 11.30 32.25 -20.58
CA PHE A 189 11.21 33.69 -20.87
C PHE A 189 9.96 34.35 -20.26
N ASN A 190 9.29 33.72 -19.28
CA ASN A 190 8.04 34.23 -18.74
C ASN A 190 8.24 35.62 -18.10
N GLY A 191 7.52 36.61 -18.63
CA GLY A 191 7.69 38.02 -18.30
C GLY A 191 9.02 38.66 -18.72
N ALA A 192 9.86 38.03 -19.55
CA ALA A 192 11.05 38.69 -20.09
C ALA A 192 10.68 39.89 -20.98
N ARG A 193 11.54 40.91 -21.04
CA ARG A 193 11.44 41.99 -22.05
C ARG A 193 12.25 41.61 -23.28
N LEU A 194 11.58 41.27 -24.37
CA LEU A 194 12.19 40.72 -25.59
C LEU A 194 12.10 41.67 -26.79
N GLY A 195 11.95 42.98 -26.55
CA GLY A 195 11.84 44.00 -27.60
C GLY A 195 13.04 43.96 -28.55
N ASN A 196 12.79 43.68 -29.84
CA ASN A 196 13.81 43.48 -30.88
C ASN A 196 14.84 42.37 -30.61
N ALA A 197 14.57 41.42 -29.70
CA ALA A 197 15.46 40.26 -29.52
C ALA A 197 15.49 39.40 -30.79
N ASP A 198 16.67 38.98 -31.22
CA ASP A 198 16.86 38.20 -32.44
C ASP A 198 16.71 36.69 -32.15
N LEU A 199 15.54 36.13 -32.44
CA LEU A 199 15.24 34.70 -32.28
C LEU A 199 15.44 33.89 -33.58
N ARG A 200 16.04 34.46 -34.63
CA ARG A 200 16.18 33.78 -35.93
C ARG A 200 16.91 32.45 -35.80
N GLY A 201 16.33 31.38 -36.32
CA GLY A 201 16.96 30.05 -36.32
C GLY A 201 17.13 29.41 -34.94
N THR A 202 16.30 29.78 -33.96
CA THR A 202 16.30 29.16 -32.63
C THR A 202 15.39 27.92 -32.57
N ASP A 203 15.75 26.95 -31.72
CA ASP A 203 14.83 25.87 -31.31
C ASP A 203 14.13 26.25 -30.00
N ILE A 204 12.84 26.60 -30.07
CA ILE A 204 12.02 27.09 -28.95
C ILE A 204 11.00 26.06 -28.43
N ARG A 205 11.17 24.76 -28.71
CA ARG A 205 10.24 23.72 -28.25
C ARG A 205 10.23 23.63 -26.72
N GLY A 206 9.04 23.58 -26.13
CA GLY A 206 8.87 23.66 -24.67
C GLY A 206 9.18 25.03 -24.03
N ALA A 207 9.65 26.03 -24.78
CA ALA A 207 10.00 27.33 -24.22
C ALA A 207 8.77 28.06 -23.66
N ASN A 208 8.98 28.85 -22.60
CA ASN A 208 7.90 29.58 -21.92
C ASN A 208 7.98 31.08 -22.22
N PHE A 209 7.04 31.61 -22.99
CA PHE A 209 6.88 33.02 -23.33
C PHE A 209 5.64 33.66 -22.68
N GLU A 210 5.06 33.08 -21.64
CA GLU A 210 3.92 33.65 -20.91
C GLU A 210 4.20 35.11 -20.50
N TYR A 211 3.23 36.01 -20.74
CA TYR A 211 3.32 37.46 -20.53
C TYR A 211 4.39 38.24 -21.34
N ALA A 212 5.21 37.59 -22.18
CA ALA A 212 6.30 38.25 -22.90
C ALA A 212 5.84 39.23 -24.00
N ILE A 213 4.64 39.05 -24.56
CA ILE A 213 4.11 39.93 -25.64
C ILE A 213 3.84 41.34 -25.11
N SER A 214 3.24 41.44 -23.91
CA SER A 214 3.08 42.71 -23.19
C SER A 214 4.40 43.44 -22.86
N ARG A 215 5.54 42.78 -23.13
CA ARG A 215 6.91 43.22 -22.86
C ARG A 215 7.80 43.22 -24.12
N GLY A 216 7.19 43.20 -25.30
CA GLY A 216 7.86 43.48 -26.59
C GLY A 216 8.18 42.27 -27.47
N LEU A 217 7.75 41.06 -27.11
CA LEU A 217 7.75 39.92 -28.04
C LEU A 217 6.65 40.11 -29.10
N ILE A 218 6.96 39.91 -30.37
CA ILE A 218 6.01 39.96 -31.50
C ILE A 218 6.02 38.67 -32.33
N ASP A 219 4.98 38.50 -33.13
CA ASP A 219 4.73 37.38 -34.04
C ASP A 219 5.94 37.07 -34.95
N VAL A 220 6.51 38.10 -35.58
CA VAL A 220 7.66 38.00 -36.48
C VAL A 220 8.87 37.34 -35.81
N GLN A 221 9.08 37.53 -34.50
CA GLN A 221 10.18 36.89 -33.79
C GLN A 221 9.96 35.39 -33.66
N ILE A 222 8.75 34.96 -33.28
CA ILE A 222 8.37 33.54 -33.20
C ILE A 222 8.37 32.88 -34.59
N TYR A 223 7.85 33.57 -35.61
CA TYR A 223 7.86 33.09 -36.99
C TYR A 223 9.28 32.89 -37.55
N SER A 224 10.27 33.62 -37.02
CA SER A 224 11.66 33.54 -37.48
C SER A 224 12.47 32.38 -36.89
N THR A 225 11.90 31.64 -35.93
CA THR A 225 12.55 30.49 -35.27
C THR A 225 12.61 29.25 -36.17
N ASP A 226 13.61 28.39 -35.97
CA ASP A 226 13.70 27.13 -36.71
C ASP A 226 12.53 26.21 -36.35
N SER A 227 12.11 26.18 -35.07
CA SER A 227 10.89 25.48 -34.63
C SER A 227 9.66 25.84 -35.46
N TYR A 228 9.39 27.14 -35.66
CA TYR A 228 8.24 27.58 -36.46
C TYR A 228 8.40 27.23 -37.94
N GLN A 229 9.59 27.39 -38.51
CA GLN A 229 9.85 27.09 -39.93
C GLN A 229 9.79 25.60 -40.24
N LEU A 230 10.28 24.74 -39.33
CA LEU A 230 10.18 23.28 -39.40
C LEU A 230 8.77 22.76 -39.05
N GLY A 231 7.92 23.59 -38.44
CA GLY A 231 6.56 23.21 -38.06
C GLY A 231 6.44 22.45 -36.74
N ASP A 232 7.48 22.42 -35.91
CA ASP A 232 7.47 21.77 -34.59
C ASP A 232 7.63 22.80 -33.46
N LEU A 233 6.50 23.13 -32.83
CA LEU A 233 6.36 24.02 -31.68
C LEU A 233 5.89 23.24 -30.44
N SER A 234 6.18 21.93 -30.38
CA SER A 234 5.74 21.04 -29.30
C SER A 234 6.03 21.61 -27.90
N GLY A 235 5.04 21.57 -27.01
CA GLY A 235 5.14 22.01 -25.62
C GLY A 235 5.32 23.51 -25.38
N ILE A 236 5.32 24.37 -26.41
CA ILE A 236 5.50 25.82 -26.25
C ILE A 236 4.43 26.41 -25.31
N ARG A 237 4.82 27.35 -24.45
CA ARG A 237 3.89 28.08 -23.57
C ARG A 237 3.78 29.54 -24.00
N LEU A 238 2.62 29.90 -24.54
CA LEU A 238 2.26 31.25 -24.98
C LEU A 238 1.02 31.80 -24.26
N GLY A 239 0.47 31.06 -23.28
CA GLY A 239 -0.68 31.49 -22.47
C GLY A 239 -0.53 32.88 -21.86
N ARG A 240 -1.66 33.50 -21.51
CA ARG A 240 -1.72 34.84 -20.88
C ARG A 240 -1.09 35.96 -21.71
N ASN A 241 -1.01 35.78 -23.03
CA ASN A 241 -0.59 36.81 -23.98
C ASN A 241 -1.74 37.20 -24.92
N ASP A 242 -1.56 38.33 -25.59
CA ASP A 242 -2.35 38.73 -26.76
C ASP A 242 -1.70 38.14 -28.02
N LEU A 243 -2.37 37.16 -28.62
CA LEU A 243 -1.97 36.46 -29.83
C LEU A 243 -2.94 36.77 -30.99
N MET A 244 -3.67 37.89 -30.92
CA MET A 244 -4.71 38.24 -31.90
C MET A 244 -4.16 38.23 -33.33
N GLY A 245 -4.81 37.48 -34.23
CA GLY A 245 -4.46 37.37 -35.64
C GLY A 245 -3.18 36.57 -35.93
N TRP A 246 -2.61 35.84 -34.96
CA TRP A 246 -1.42 35.03 -35.18
C TRP A 246 -1.71 33.81 -36.08
N ASN A 247 -0.67 33.31 -36.75
CA ASN A 247 -0.77 32.19 -37.67
C ASN A 247 0.02 30.97 -37.15
N PHE A 248 -0.71 29.89 -36.88
CA PHE A 248 -0.21 28.57 -36.53
C PHE A 248 -0.71 27.49 -37.50
N ALA A 249 -1.09 27.87 -38.73
CA ALA A 249 -1.51 26.94 -39.76
C ALA A 249 -0.42 25.89 -40.04
N GLU A 250 -0.84 24.63 -40.18
CA GLU A 250 0.01 23.45 -40.44
C GLU A 250 1.10 23.20 -39.37
N LYS A 251 1.04 23.85 -38.20
CA LYS A 251 2.03 23.67 -37.12
C LYS A 251 1.68 22.52 -36.19
N SER A 252 2.69 21.76 -35.79
CA SER A 252 2.59 20.78 -34.71
C SER A 252 2.89 21.45 -33.37
N MET A 253 1.89 21.48 -32.50
CA MET A 253 1.85 22.11 -31.18
C MET A 253 1.30 21.16 -30.08
N PRO A 254 1.64 19.85 -30.06
CA PRO A 254 1.14 18.96 -29.01
C PRO A 254 1.63 19.43 -27.65
N HIS A 255 0.78 19.30 -26.63
CA HIS A 255 1.03 19.78 -25.25
C HIS A 255 1.33 21.29 -25.12
N ALA A 256 1.08 22.11 -26.15
CA ALA A 256 1.24 23.56 -26.04
C ALA A 256 0.31 24.15 -24.96
N ARG A 257 0.75 25.22 -24.30
CA ARG A 257 -0.05 25.97 -23.31
C ARG A 257 -0.38 27.35 -23.83
N LEU A 258 -1.65 27.53 -24.15
CA LEU A 258 -2.28 28.73 -24.69
C LEU A 258 -3.39 29.24 -23.74
N ASP A 259 -3.44 28.73 -22.50
CA ASP A 259 -4.48 29.08 -21.53
C ASP A 259 -4.48 30.58 -21.17
N TYR A 260 -5.69 31.12 -20.97
CA TYR A 260 -5.92 32.54 -20.70
C TYR A 260 -5.35 33.53 -21.75
N ALA A 261 -5.02 33.07 -22.97
CA ALA A 261 -4.59 33.96 -24.05
C ALA A 261 -5.78 34.62 -24.76
N ASP A 262 -5.55 35.79 -25.36
CA ASP A 262 -6.42 36.27 -26.44
C ASP A 262 -5.94 35.66 -27.75
N LEU A 263 -6.81 34.88 -28.38
CA LEU A 263 -6.58 34.13 -29.61
C LEU A 263 -7.59 34.57 -30.69
N THR A 264 -8.17 35.77 -30.56
CA THR A 264 -9.11 36.32 -31.54
C THR A 264 -8.49 36.34 -32.94
N ASP A 265 -9.25 35.91 -33.96
CA ASP A 265 -8.82 35.82 -35.36
C ASP A 265 -7.55 34.93 -35.59
N THR A 266 -7.16 34.09 -34.63
CA THR A 266 -5.95 33.24 -34.74
C THR A 266 -6.18 32.05 -35.69
N THR A 267 -5.21 31.76 -36.55
CA THR A 267 -5.28 30.65 -37.50
C THR A 267 -4.60 29.39 -36.96
N PHE A 268 -5.35 28.30 -36.82
CA PHE A 268 -4.91 26.95 -36.44
C PHE A 268 -5.23 25.90 -37.52
N ASN A 269 -5.53 26.33 -38.76
CA ASN A 269 -5.85 25.49 -39.90
C ASN A 269 -4.86 24.31 -40.06
N GLN A 270 -5.34 23.07 -40.09
CA GLN A 270 -4.51 21.86 -40.22
C GLN A 270 -3.40 21.70 -39.15
N SER A 271 -3.45 22.44 -38.04
CA SER A 271 -2.49 22.32 -36.94
C SER A 271 -2.72 21.03 -36.13
N ASN A 272 -1.69 20.60 -35.40
CA ASN A 272 -1.79 19.53 -34.42
C ASN A 272 -1.70 20.07 -33.00
N LEU A 273 -2.83 20.17 -32.31
CA LEU A 273 -2.99 20.67 -30.95
C LEU A 273 -3.31 19.53 -29.96
N GLU A 274 -2.86 18.31 -30.25
CA GLU A 274 -3.14 17.15 -29.39
C GLU A 274 -2.66 17.37 -27.95
N ASN A 275 -3.54 17.13 -26.98
CA ASN A 275 -3.26 17.36 -25.55
C ASN A 275 -2.86 18.82 -25.20
N ALA A 276 -3.11 19.81 -26.08
CA ALA A 276 -2.84 21.21 -25.79
C ALA A 276 -3.81 21.79 -24.75
N ASN A 277 -3.35 22.74 -23.94
CA ASN A 277 -4.20 23.49 -23.02
C ASN A 277 -4.55 24.85 -23.62
N VAL A 278 -5.82 25.06 -23.97
CA VAL A 278 -6.38 26.27 -24.58
C VAL A 278 -7.54 26.82 -23.72
N SER A 279 -7.61 26.43 -22.44
CA SER A 279 -8.70 26.77 -21.54
C SER A 279 -8.73 28.26 -21.19
N ASP A 280 -9.92 28.76 -20.84
CA ASP A 280 -10.13 30.14 -20.39
C ASP A 280 -9.65 31.21 -21.40
N SER A 281 -9.44 30.84 -22.66
CA SER A 281 -8.92 31.69 -23.73
C SER A 281 -10.04 32.31 -24.57
N ASN A 282 -9.74 33.42 -25.26
CA ASN A 282 -10.67 34.03 -26.20
C ASN A 282 -10.39 33.52 -27.63
N LEU A 283 -11.17 32.55 -28.11
CA LEU A 283 -11.07 31.93 -29.44
C LEU A 283 -12.04 32.54 -30.46
N THR A 284 -12.43 33.81 -30.27
CA THR A 284 -13.39 34.47 -31.16
C THR A 284 -12.88 34.49 -32.62
N ASN A 285 -13.67 33.96 -33.55
CA ASN A 285 -13.31 33.78 -34.97
C ASN A 285 -12.03 32.92 -35.23
N ALA A 286 -11.53 32.13 -34.28
CA ALA A 286 -10.34 31.30 -34.50
C ALA A 286 -10.60 30.18 -35.53
N ASP A 287 -9.67 29.97 -36.47
CA ASP A 287 -9.78 28.93 -37.52
C ASP A 287 -9.13 27.62 -37.07
N PHE A 288 -9.92 26.65 -36.63
CA PHE A 288 -9.50 25.27 -36.35
C PHE A 288 -9.87 24.28 -37.47
N GLN A 289 -10.11 24.73 -38.71
CA GLN A 289 -10.47 23.81 -39.80
C GLN A 289 -9.39 22.74 -39.98
N LEU A 290 -9.80 21.47 -40.02
CA LEU A 290 -8.94 20.29 -40.12
C LEU A 290 -7.89 20.12 -39.00
N ALA A 291 -7.95 20.91 -37.92
CA ALA A 291 -7.01 20.81 -36.81
C ALA A 291 -7.22 19.53 -35.97
N ASN A 292 -6.15 18.95 -35.44
CA ASN A 292 -6.24 17.87 -34.46
C ASN A 292 -6.30 18.46 -33.04
N LEU A 293 -7.50 18.47 -32.44
CA LEU A 293 -7.76 18.89 -31.06
C LEU A 293 -7.96 17.68 -30.13
N ALA A 294 -7.53 16.48 -30.52
CA ALA A 294 -7.75 15.29 -29.69
C ALA A 294 -7.12 15.44 -28.30
N ASN A 295 -7.90 15.15 -27.25
CA ASN A 295 -7.56 15.37 -25.84
C ASN A 295 -7.18 16.83 -25.47
N ALA A 296 -7.41 17.82 -26.33
CA ALA A 296 -7.14 19.21 -26.02
C ALA A 296 -8.14 19.74 -24.97
N ASN A 297 -7.68 20.66 -24.11
CA ASN A 297 -8.52 21.29 -23.11
C ASN A 297 -8.97 22.67 -23.58
N LEU A 298 -10.26 22.83 -23.91
CA LEU A 298 -10.90 24.08 -24.33
C LEU A 298 -11.93 24.57 -23.30
N SER A 299 -11.93 24.03 -22.08
CA SER A 299 -12.91 24.40 -21.03
C SER A 299 -12.93 25.90 -20.79
N LEU A 300 -14.12 26.48 -20.57
CA LEU A 300 -14.31 27.90 -20.27
C LEU A 300 -13.78 28.87 -21.36
N SER A 301 -13.44 28.39 -22.56
CA SER A 301 -12.99 29.26 -23.66
C SER A 301 -14.17 29.90 -24.42
N THR A 302 -13.95 31.10 -24.93
CA THR A 302 -14.92 31.82 -25.79
C THR A 302 -14.80 31.34 -27.22
N LEU A 303 -15.73 30.51 -27.67
CA LEU A 303 -15.74 29.87 -29.00
C LEU A 303 -16.65 30.59 -30.02
N THR A 304 -17.01 31.84 -29.77
CA THR A 304 -17.89 32.64 -30.64
C THR A 304 -17.32 32.71 -32.08
N ASN A 305 -18.08 32.21 -33.06
CA ASN A 305 -17.69 32.10 -34.47
C ASN A 305 -16.41 31.29 -34.78
N ALA A 306 -15.85 30.54 -33.84
CA ALA A 306 -14.69 29.70 -34.12
C ALA A 306 -15.03 28.65 -35.20
N GLU A 307 -14.20 28.53 -36.23
CA GLU A 307 -14.44 27.62 -37.36
C GLU A 307 -13.82 26.25 -37.06
N MET A 308 -14.62 25.18 -37.06
CA MET A 308 -14.18 23.85 -36.60
C MET A 308 -14.31 22.74 -37.67
N LEU A 309 -14.53 23.13 -38.93
CA LEU A 309 -14.84 22.21 -40.03
C LEU A 309 -13.77 21.11 -40.18
N GLY A 310 -14.17 19.86 -40.05
CA GLY A 310 -13.27 18.71 -40.21
C GLY A 310 -12.26 18.49 -39.08
N SER A 311 -12.29 19.28 -38.00
CA SER A 311 -11.39 19.09 -36.84
C SER A 311 -11.63 17.77 -36.09
N VAL A 312 -10.59 17.22 -35.45
CA VAL A 312 -10.68 16.01 -34.63
C VAL A 312 -10.83 16.40 -33.17
N VAL A 313 -11.91 15.98 -32.50
CA VAL A 313 -12.26 16.43 -31.13
C VAL A 313 -12.56 15.28 -30.14
N ARG A 314 -12.22 14.03 -30.47
CA ARG A 314 -12.27 12.91 -29.49
C ARG A 314 -11.41 13.22 -28.25
N GLY A 315 -11.91 12.90 -27.07
CA GLY A 315 -11.25 13.19 -25.79
C GLY A 315 -11.14 14.67 -25.41
N ALA A 316 -11.53 15.60 -26.29
CA ALA A 316 -11.38 17.03 -26.05
C ALA A 316 -12.37 17.52 -24.97
N ASN A 317 -11.97 18.53 -24.20
CA ASN A 317 -12.78 19.08 -23.12
C ASN A 317 -13.38 20.44 -23.49
N PHE A 318 -14.70 20.46 -23.67
CA PHE A 318 -15.55 21.62 -23.96
C PHE A 318 -16.42 22.02 -22.74
N ARG A 319 -16.02 21.67 -21.52
CA ARG A 319 -16.75 22.02 -20.29
C ARG A 319 -17.08 23.51 -20.23
N ASP A 320 -18.36 23.82 -20.02
CA ASP A 320 -18.91 25.19 -19.91
C ASP A 320 -18.41 26.15 -21.01
N THR A 321 -18.70 25.78 -22.27
CA THR A 321 -18.35 26.56 -23.47
C THR A 321 -19.56 27.06 -24.26
N THR A 322 -20.76 26.45 -24.10
CA THR A 322 -21.98 26.94 -24.77
C THR A 322 -22.44 28.30 -24.23
N SER A 323 -22.23 28.54 -22.93
CA SER A 323 -22.34 29.84 -22.27
C SER A 323 -21.42 30.90 -22.89
N ASN A 324 -20.30 30.46 -23.48
CA ASN A 324 -19.25 31.27 -24.10
C ASN A 324 -19.24 31.18 -25.65
N GLY A 325 -20.38 30.78 -26.24
CA GLY A 325 -20.64 30.86 -27.68
C GLY A 325 -20.34 29.60 -28.49
N PHE A 326 -20.00 28.46 -27.88
CA PHE A 326 -19.95 27.17 -28.58
C PHE A 326 -21.35 26.70 -28.96
N THR A 327 -21.50 26.14 -30.17
CA THR A 327 -22.80 25.77 -30.74
C THR A 327 -22.81 24.34 -31.29
N SER A 328 -24.02 23.77 -31.36
CA SER A 328 -24.26 22.49 -32.03
C SER A 328 -23.75 22.49 -33.48
N SER A 329 -23.92 23.58 -34.23
CA SER A 329 -23.41 23.71 -35.60
C SER A 329 -21.88 23.59 -35.68
N GLN A 330 -21.15 24.12 -34.70
CA GLN A 330 -19.69 23.97 -34.65
C GLN A 330 -19.31 22.51 -34.36
N LEU A 331 -19.92 21.87 -33.34
CA LEU A 331 -19.68 20.44 -33.08
C LEU A 331 -19.99 19.59 -34.33
N TYR A 332 -21.13 19.82 -34.99
CA TYR A 332 -21.54 19.06 -36.17
C TYR A 332 -20.58 19.24 -37.36
N SER A 333 -19.89 20.38 -37.45
CA SER A 333 -18.89 20.62 -38.49
C SER A 333 -17.60 19.80 -38.30
N THR A 334 -17.31 19.34 -37.08
CA THR A 334 -16.08 18.60 -36.76
C THR A 334 -15.99 17.28 -37.52
N GLY A 335 -14.77 16.89 -37.90
CA GLY A 335 -14.49 15.59 -38.51
C GLY A 335 -14.86 14.43 -37.59
N SER A 336 -14.59 14.58 -36.29
CA SER A 336 -15.02 13.64 -35.24
C SER A 336 -16.55 13.39 -35.22
N TYR A 337 -17.37 14.45 -35.32
CA TYR A 337 -18.82 14.26 -35.39
C TYR A 337 -19.24 13.55 -36.69
N GLN A 338 -18.63 13.91 -37.83
CA GLN A 338 -18.96 13.33 -39.14
C GLN A 338 -18.53 11.86 -39.28
N THR A 339 -17.41 11.44 -38.68
CA THR A 339 -17.01 10.02 -38.60
C THR A 339 -17.77 9.25 -37.53
N GLY A 340 -18.45 9.95 -36.61
CA GLY A 340 -19.16 9.37 -35.48
C GLY A 340 -18.29 9.06 -34.26
N ASP A 341 -17.02 9.51 -34.23
CA ASP A 341 -16.10 9.31 -33.10
C ASP A 341 -16.00 10.57 -32.22
N LEU A 342 -16.82 10.58 -31.17
CA LEU A 342 -16.81 11.55 -30.07
C LEU A 342 -16.39 10.87 -28.74
N SER A 343 -15.65 9.76 -28.82
CA SER A 343 -15.24 9.01 -27.63
C SER A 343 -14.42 9.87 -26.67
N GLY A 344 -14.72 9.76 -25.37
CA GLY A 344 -14.05 10.53 -24.32
C GLY A 344 -14.32 12.04 -24.30
N ILE A 345 -15.15 12.60 -25.20
CA ILE A 345 -15.40 14.06 -25.22
C ILE A 345 -16.03 14.52 -23.89
N SER A 346 -15.57 15.63 -23.34
CA SER A 346 -16.19 16.26 -22.18
C SER A 346 -17.05 17.45 -22.60
N LEU A 347 -18.36 17.31 -22.43
CA LEU A 347 -19.39 18.33 -22.65
C LEU A 347 -20.09 18.70 -21.33
N SER A 348 -19.50 18.36 -20.18
CA SER A 348 -20.01 18.68 -18.84
C SER A 348 -20.38 20.17 -18.67
N GLU A 349 -21.46 20.43 -17.92
CA GLU A 349 -21.94 21.78 -17.58
C GLU A 349 -22.30 22.68 -18.79
N ASN A 350 -22.56 22.09 -19.97
CA ASN A 350 -23.08 22.82 -21.14
C ASN A 350 -24.60 22.72 -21.29
N ASP A 351 -25.19 23.67 -22.01
CA ASP A 351 -26.54 23.58 -22.58
C ASP A 351 -26.48 22.89 -23.95
N LEU A 352 -26.85 21.62 -23.97
CA LEU A 352 -26.90 20.75 -25.14
C LEU A 352 -28.36 20.51 -25.59
N SER A 353 -29.28 21.39 -25.20
CA SER A 353 -30.71 21.23 -25.44
C SER A 353 -31.03 21.10 -26.93
N GLY A 354 -31.74 20.03 -27.31
CA GLY A 354 -32.09 19.74 -28.70
C GLY A 354 -30.92 19.32 -29.60
N TRP A 355 -29.74 19.01 -29.05
CA TRP A 355 -28.60 18.56 -29.86
C TRP A 355 -28.85 17.14 -30.40
N ASN A 356 -28.37 16.88 -31.61
CA ASN A 356 -28.41 15.57 -32.26
C ASN A 356 -27.06 14.89 -32.05
N LEU A 357 -27.05 13.86 -31.22
CA LEU A 357 -25.92 12.98 -30.95
C LEU A 357 -26.25 11.52 -31.35
N ALA A 358 -27.31 11.32 -32.15
CA ALA A 358 -27.77 10.00 -32.56
C ALA A 358 -26.71 9.24 -33.36
N GLY A 359 -26.56 7.95 -33.06
CA GLY A 359 -25.60 7.04 -33.68
C GLY A 359 -24.13 7.38 -33.45
N LYS A 360 -23.80 8.30 -32.53
CA LYS A 360 -22.40 8.68 -32.24
C LYS A 360 -21.78 7.74 -31.21
N ASN A 361 -20.49 7.47 -31.35
CA ASN A 361 -19.69 6.86 -30.30
C ASN A 361 -19.38 7.93 -29.24
N LEU A 362 -20.03 7.83 -28.09
CA LEU A 362 -19.85 8.66 -26.90
C LEU A 362 -19.28 7.83 -25.74
N SER A 363 -18.61 6.72 -26.03
CA SER A 363 -18.01 5.87 -24.99
C SER A 363 -17.06 6.70 -24.13
N LYS A 364 -17.22 6.66 -22.80
CA LYS A 364 -16.47 7.45 -21.82
C LYS A 364 -16.62 8.98 -21.97
N ALA A 365 -17.61 9.47 -22.72
CA ALA A 365 -17.90 10.90 -22.76
C ALA A 365 -18.40 11.40 -21.40
N ASN A 366 -18.12 12.66 -21.08
CA ASN A 366 -18.51 13.30 -19.83
C ASN A 366 -19.58 14.36 -20.07
N PHE A 367 -20.79 14.09 -19.58
CA PHE A 367 -21.96 14.95 -19.60
C PHE A 367 -22.33 15.48 -18.20
N TYR A 368 -21.47 15.32 -17.18
CA TYR A 368 -21.75 15.73 -15.80
C TYR A 368 -22.43 17.10 -15.72
N SER A 369 -23.63 17.14 -15.12
CA SER A 369 -24.44 18.34 -14.94
C SER A 369 -24.73 19.15 -16.22
N ALA A 370 -24.63 18.55 -17.41
CA ALA A 370 -25.06 19.17 -18.67
C ALA A 370 -26.59 19.15 -18.81
N ASP A 371 -27.11 19.93 -19.74
CA ASP A 371 -28.52 19.92 -20.12
C ASP A 371 -28.71 19.23 -21.48
N LEU A 372 -29.25 18.01 -21.50
CA LEU A 372 -29.60 17.26 -22.73
C LEU A 372 -31.11 17.31 -23.00
N THR A 373 -31.82 18.35 -22.54
CA THR A 373 -33.28 18.47 -22.69
C THR A 373 -33.69 18.48 -24.18
N ASN A 374 -34.55 17.55 -24.59
CA ASN A 374 -34.92 17.25 -25.99
C ASN A 374 -33.75 16.80 -26.91
N ALA A 375 -32.57 16.48 -26.39
CA ALA A 375 -31.46 15.98 -27.22
C ALA A 375 -31.75 14.56 -27.75
N SER A 376 -31.24 14.22 -28.94
CA SER A 376 -31.33 12.86 -29.47
C SER A 376 -30.02 12.11 -29.28
N LEU A 377 -30.08 11.02 -28.53
CA LEU A 377 -29.00 10.08 -28.23
C LEU A 377 -29.31 8.69 -28.84
N SER A 378 -30.29 8.59 -29.74
CA SER A 378 -30.74 7.29 -30.23
C SER A 378 -29.65 6.53 -30.97
N ASN A 379 -29.48 5.26 -30.62
CA ASN A 379 -28.41 4.37 -31.09
C ASN A 379 -26.99 4.89 -30.80
N ALA A 380 -26.82 5.88 -29.91
CA ALA A 380 -25.49 6.31 -29.47
C ALA A 380 -24.85 5.27 -28.55
N ASN A 381 -23.52 5.17 -28.58
CA ASN A 381 -22.78 4.36 -27.63
C ASN A 381 -22.38 5.20 -26.41
N LEU A 382 -23.03 4.98 -25.26
CA LEU A 382 -22.75 5.65 -23.99
C LEU A 382 -21.98 4.73 -23.02
N GLU A 383 -21.28 3.68 -23.50
CA GLU A 383 -20.51 2.77 -22.65
C GLU A 383 -19.49 3.54 -21.78
N GLY A 384 -19.60 3.40 -20.46
CA GLY A 384 -18.75 4.11 -19.49
C GLY A 384 -18.91 5.64 -19.49
N ALA A 385 -19.95 6.19 -20.12
CA ALA A 385 -20.20 7.62 -20.13
C ALA A 385 -20.67 8.12 -18.75
N ILE A 386 -20.31 9.36 -18.42
CA ILE A 386 -20.62 10.02 -17.15
C ILE A 386 -21.83 10.94 -17.39
N LEU A 387 -23.02 10.56 -16.91
CA LEU A 387 -24.25 11.35 -17.00
C LEU A 387 -24.83 11.73 -15.63
N ASN A 388 -24.05 11.64 -14.54
CA ASN A 388 -24.55 11.99 -13.22
C ASN A 388 -24.99 13.47 -13.14
N SER A 389 -26.16 13.71 -12.52
CA SER A 389 -26.84 15.01 -12.41
C SER A 389 -27.23 15.70 -13.74
N THR A 390 -27.16 15.02 -14.89
CA THR A 390 -27.50 15.56 -16.22
C THR A 390 -29.02 15.72 -16.40
N SER A 391 -29.47 16.79 -17.07
CA SER A 391 -30.87 16.92 -17.50
C SER A 391 -31.14 16.01 -18.70
N LEU A 392 -32.15 15.16 -18.59
CA LEU A 392 -32.56 14.20 -19.64
C LEU A 392 -34.04 14.36 -20.01
N GLU A 393 -34.67 15.48 -19.65
CA GLU A 393 -36.07 15.77 -19.95
C GLU A 393 -36.34 15.67 -21.46
N ASN A 394 -37.24 14.76 -21.86
CA ASN A 394 -37.57 14.47 -23.27
C ASN A 394 -36.38 14.04 -24.16
N ALA A 395 -35.23 13.66 -23.60
CA ALA A 395 -34.11 13.12 -24.37
C ALA A 395 -34.46 11.75 -25.00
N ASP A 396 -34.08 11.54 -26.25
CA ASP A 396 -34.33 10.29 -26.98
C ASP A 396 -33.15 9.32 -26.79
N LEU A 397 -33.32 8.32 -25.92
CA LEU A 397 -32.33 7.27 -25.62
C LEU A 397 -32.53 5.98 -26.45
N THR A 398 -33.40 6.01 -27.47
CA THR A 398 -33.85 4.79 -28.18
C THR A 398 -32.68 4.01 -28.79
N GLY A 399 -32.47 2.77 -28.36
CA GLY A 399 -31.40 1.90 -28.87
C GLY A 399 -29.99 2.21 -28.35
N ALA A 400 -29.80 3.18 -27.45
CA ALA A 400 -28.48 3.51 -26.92
C ALA A 400 -27.87 2.38 -26.06
N THR A 401 -26.55 2.19 -26.12
CA THR A 401 -25.80 1.26 -25.25
C THR A 401 -25.27 1.98 -24.01
N LEU A 402 -25.50 1.43 -22.81
CA LEU A 402 -25.32 2.10 -21.52
C LEU A 402 -24.38 1.34 -20.56
N LEU A 403 -23.70 0.28 -21.02
CA LEU A 403 -22.88 -0.58 -20.15
C LEU A 403 -21.85 0.25 -19.37
N MET A 404 -21.76 0.05 -18.04
CA MET A 404 -20.92 0.85 -17.12
C MET A 404 -21.20 2.37 -17.10
N ALA A 405 -22.28 2.87 -17.69
CA ALA A 405 -22.60 4.30 -17.68
C ALA A 405 -23.12 4.76 -16.30
N ASP A 406 -22.81 6.01 -15.94
CA ASP A 406 -23.24 6.63 -14.69
C ASP A 406 -24.48 7.52 -14.91
N PHE A 407 -25.65 7.04 -14.52
CA PHE A 407 -26.93 7.77 -14.54
C PHE A 407 -27.34 8.27 -13.15
N SER A 408 -26.40 8.47 -12.21
CA SER A 408 -26.73 8.85 -10.84
C SER A 408 -27.49 10.19 -10.76
N SER A 409 -28.55 10.24 -9.94
CA SER A 409 -29.38 11.43 -9.68
C SER A 409 -30.04 12.09 -10.91
N THR A 410 -30.30 11.32 -11.97
CA THR A 410 -30.90 11.79 -13.24
C THR A 410 -32.45 11.78 -13.26
N THR A 411 -33.14 11.00 -12.42
CA THR A 411 -34.63 11.03 -12.41
C THR A 411 -35.18 12.33 -11.82
N SER A 412 -34.46 12.93 -10.87
CA SER A 412 -34.71 14.31 -10.40
C SER A 412 -34.45 15.40 -11.45
N LYS A 413 -33.93 14.99 -12.61
CA LYS A 413 -33.54 15.79 -13.77
C LYS A 413 -34.22 15.32 -15.08
N GLY A 414 -35.37 14.65 -14.94
CA GLY A 414 -36.26 14.35 -16.07
C GLY A 414 -36.07 12.99 -16.75
N LEU A 415 -35.13 12.14 -16.32
CA LEU A 415 -35.07 10.75 -16.81
C LEU A 415 -36.29 9.96 -16.32
N THR A 416 -37.04 9.35 -17.26
CA THR A 416 -38.15 8.46 -16.96
C THR A 416 -37.82 6.98 -17.23
N ALA A 417 -38.65 6.11 -16.65
CA ALA A 417 -38.60 4.68 -16.89
C ALA A 417 -38.80 4.35 -18.39
N GLU A 418 -39.76 5.00 -19.06
CA GLU A 418 -40.02 4.78 -20.48
C GLU A 418 -38.80 5.09 -21.35
N GLN A 419 -38.12 6.21 -21.11
CA GLN A 419 -36.89 6.55 -21.81
C GLN A 419 -35.81 5.47 -21.60
N PHE A 420 -35.59 5.07 -20.34
CA PHE A 420 -34.59 4.06 -19.99
C PHE A 420 -34.87 2.70 -20.66
N TYR A 421 -36.14 2.29 -20.72
CA TYR A 421 -36.54 1.02 -21.34
C TYR A 421 -36.36 1.00 -22.86
N THR A 422 -36.30 2.14 -23.56
CA THR A 422 -36.03 2.16 -25.00
C THR A 422 -34.57 1.83 -25.37
N THR A 423 -33.67 1.79 -24.39
CA THR A 423 -32.23 1.55 -24.61
C THR A 423 -31.97 0.10 -25.05
N SER A 424 -30.96 -0.12 -25.90
CA SER A 424 -30.63 -1.47 -26.36
C SER A 424 -30.09 -2.35 -25.23
N THR A 425 -29.44 -1.72 -24.24
CA THR A 425 -28.93 -2.34 -23.01
C THR A 425 -30.04 -2.95 -22.16
N TYR A 426 -31.11 -2.18 -21.90
CA TYR A 426 -32.28 -2.68 -21.19
C TYR A 426 -32.97 -3.81 -21.97
N GLN A 427 -33.17 -3.63 -23.28
CA GLN A 427 -33.80 -4.65 -24.14
C GLN A 427 -32.96 -5.94 -24.28
N ALA A 428 -31.64 -5.87 -24.10
CA ALA A 428 -30.75 -7.03 -24.09
C ALA A 428 -30.79 -7.82 -22.76
N GLY A 429 -31.36 -7.23 -21.71
CA GLY A 429 -31.43 -7.84 -20.37
C GLY A 429 -30.15 -7.72 -19.54
N ASP A 430 -29.13 -6.98 -20.01
CA ASP A 430 -27.82 -6.89 -19.36
C ASP A 430 -27.46 -5.44 -19.02
N LEU A 431 -27.67 -5.09 -17.76
CA LEU A 431 -27.43 -3.76 -17.19
C LEU A 431 -26.19 -3.76 -16.28
N ALA A 432 -25.29 -4.73 -16.39
CA ALA A 432 -24.19 -4.89 -15.45
C ALA A 432 -23.31 -3.63 -15.31
N GLY A 433 -22.96 -3.29 -14.07
CA GLY A 433 -22.04 -2.21 -13.74
C GLY A 433 -22.54 -0.77 -13.97
N ILE A 434 -23.79 -0.54 -14.40
CA ILE A 434 -24.33 0.83 -14.50
C ILE A 434 -24.50 1.44 -13.10
N SER A 435 -24.45 2.77 -13.01
CA SER A 435 -24.88 3.48 -11.79
C SER A 435 -26.26 4.08 -11.96
N LEU A 436 -27.17 3.73 -11.05
CA LEU A 436 -28.48 4.35 -10.85
C LEU A 436 -28.57 5.00 -9.46
N ALA A 437 -27.43 5.32 -8.83
CA ALA A 437 -27.36 5.85 -7.48
C ALA A 437 -28.15 7.17 -7.31
N GLY A 438 -28.80 7.34 -6.16
CA GLY A 438 -29.56 8.55 -5.83
C GLY A 438 -30.82 8.80 -6.68
N ASN A 439 -31.22 7.88 -7.55
CA ASN A 439 -32.45 7.99 -8.33
C ASN A 439 -33.68 7.52 -7.55
N ASP A 440 -34.81 8.13 -7.85
CA ASP A 440 -36.12 7.54 -7.56
C ASP A 440 -36.51 6.55 -8.67
N LEU A 441 -36.48 5.26 -8.34
CA LEU A 441 -36.78 4.14 -9.23
C LEU A 441 -38.16 3.51 -8.87
N THR A 442 -39.03 4.27 -8.20
CA THR A 442 -40.32 3.78 -7.73
C THR A 442 -41.16 3.21 -8.87
N GLY A 443 -41.60 1.96 -8.76
CA GLY A 443 -42.39 1.27 -9.79
C GLY A 443 -41.62 0.89 -11.08
N TRP A 444 -40.29 1.04 -11.11
CA TRP A 444 -39.48 0.58 -12.25
C TRP A 444 -39.46 -0.95 -12.33
N ASN A 445 -39.22 -1.49 -13.52
CA ASN A 445 -39.18 -2.92 -13.81
C ASN A 445 -37.75 -3.31 -14.18
N PHE A 446 -37.15 -4.22 -13.41
CA PHE A 446 -35.91 -4.89 -13.73
C PHE A 446 -36.06 -6.42 -13.59
N ALA A 447 -37.27 -6.95 -13.78
CA ALA A 447 -37.54 -8.38 -13.66
C ALA A 447 -36.70 -9.19 -14.66
N GLY A 448 -36.01 -10.21 -14.15
CA GLY A 448 -35.12 -11.08 -14.93
C GLY A 448 -33.81 -10.44 -15.42
N MET A 449 -33.54 -9.17 -15.10
CA MET A 449 -32.36 -8.45 -15.60
C MET A 449 -31.06 -8.90 -14.92
N ASN A 450 -29.95 -8.86 -15.65
CA ASN A 450 -28.63 -8.89 -15.04
C ASN A 450 -28.30 -7.49 -14.48
N LEU A 451 -28.31 -7.38 -13.15
CA LEU A 451 -27.95 -6.18 -12.38
C LEU A 451 -26.63 -6.39 -11.62
N ALA A 452 -25.77 -7.30 -12.08
CA ALA A 452 -24.49 -7.55 -11.45
C ALA A 452 -23.66 -6.27 -11.38
N HIS A 453 -23.10 -5.97 -10.20
CA HIS A 453 -22.30 -4.76 -9.96
C HIS A 453 -23.02 -3.41 -10.20
N VAL A 454 -24.36 -3.39 -10.34
CA VAL A 454 -25.11 -2.14 -10.46
C VAL A 454 -25.08 -1.35 -9.15
N SER A 455 -24.91 -0.04 -9.26
CA SER A 455 -24.99 0.87 -8.11
C SER A 455 -26.40 1.41 -7.92
N PHE A 456 -27.05 0.97 -6.84
CA PHE A 456 -28.28 1.48 -6.27
C PHE A 456 -28.03 2.34 -5.02
N ALA A 457 -26.80 2.86 -4.84
CA ALA A 457 -26.43 3.61 -3.65
C ALA A 457 -27.38 4.81 -3.43
N SER A 458 -28.02 4.91 -2.26
CA SER A 458 -29.05 5.91 -1.93
C SER A 458 -30.27 5.96 -2.87
N ALA A 459 -30.50 4.97 -3.73
CA ALA A 459 -31.67 4.92 -4.60
C ALA A 459 -32.95 4.58 -3.83
N ASN A 460 -34.10 4.99 -4.38
CA ASN A 460 -35.42 4.57 -3.90
C ASN A 460 -35.97 3.45 -4.79
N LEU A 461 -36.14 2.26 -4.21
CA LEU A 461 -36.55 1.01 -4.84
C LEU A 461 -37.95 0.54 -4.36
N VAL A 462 -38.79 1.46 -3.88
CA VAL A 462 -40.18 1.18 -3.49
C VAL A 462 -40.98 0.73 -4.71
N ASP A 463 -41.71 -0.38 -4.59
CA ASP A 463 -42.49 -0.98 -5.67
C ASP A 463 -41.70 -1.30 -6.97
N THR A 464 -40.37 -1.25 -6.94
CA THR A 464 -39.51 -1.67 -8.05
C THR A 464 -39.57 -3.19 -8.19
N ASP A 465 -39.83 -3.70 -9.40
CA ASP A 465 -39.84 -5.13 -9.67
C ASP A 465 -38.41 -5.64 -9.93
N LEU A 466 -37.82 -6.30 -8.94
CA LEU A 466 -36.53 -7.00 -9.07
C LEU A 466 -36.71 -8.53 -9.25
N SER A 467 -37.93 -9.00 -9.57
CA SER A 467 -38.26 -10.43 -9.60
C SER A 467 -37.37 -11.20 -10.56
N GLY A 468 -36.60 -12.16 -10.04
CA GLY A 468 -35.67 -12.95 -10.85
C GLY A 468 -34.42 -12.21 -11.34
N ALA A 469 -34.15 -10.98 -10.88
CA ALA A 469 -32.94 -10.25 -11.25
C ALA A 469 -31.67 -10.82 -10.59
N ILE A 470 -30.52 -10.68 -11.24
CA ILE A 470 -29.21 -11.09 -10.71
C ILE A 470 -28.53 -9.87 -10.08
N VAL A 471 -28.28 -9.88 -8.76
CA VAL A 471 -27.73 -8.73 -8.00
C VAL A 471 -26.38 -9.04 -7.31
N ARG A 472 -25.64 -10.04 -7.81
CA ARG A 472 -24.26 -10.32 -7.36
C ARG A 472 -23.40 -9.06 -7.47
N GLY A 473 -22.61 -8.75 -6.44
CA GLY A 473 -21.76 -7.57 -6.42
C GLY A 473 -22.46 -6.21 -6.49
N ALA A 474 -23.80 -6.16 -6.49
CA ALA A 474 -24.56 -4.91 -6.57
C ALA A 474 -24.40 -4.08 -5.29
N ASN A 475 -24.44 -2.76 -5.43
CA ASN A 475 -24.19 -1.80 -4.37
C ASN A 475 -25.50 -1.15 -3.93
N PHE A 476 -25.95 -1.46 -2.72
CA PHE A 476 -27.11 -0.87 -2.03
C PHE A 476 -26.67 0.04 -0.87
N GLN A 477 -25.55 0.76 -1.01
CA GLN A 477 -25.03 1.62 0.04
C GLN A 477 -26.05 2.69 0.47
N TYR A 478 -26.09 3.00 1.76
CA TYR A 478 -27.06 3.92 2.39
C TYR A 478 -28.54 3.54 2.21
N ALA A 479 -28.85 2.31 1.80
CA ALA A 479 -30.23 1.83 1.72
C ALA A 479 -30.91 1.89 3.08
N LYS A 480 -32.21 2.15 3.09
CA LYS A 480 -33.04 2.19 4.30
C LYS A 480 -34.25 1.29 4.11
N LYS A 481 -34.88 0.85 5.19
CA LYS A 481 -36.11 0.03 5.10
C LYS A 481 -37.23 0.70 4.29
N GLU A 482 -37.30 2.03 4.30
CA GLU A 482 -38.27 2.82 3.54
C GLU A 482 -37.94 2.93 2.04
N THR A 483 -36.67 2.73 1.65
CA THR A 483 -36.20 2.88 0.25
C THR A 483 -35.80 1.55 -0.38
N LEU A 484 -35.58 0.50 0.41
CA LEU A 484 -35.34 -0.87 -0.04
C LEU A 484 -36.22 -1.83 0.77
N PRO A 485 -37.49 -2.02 0.37
CA PRO A 485 -38.38 -2.96 1.03
C PRO A 485 -37.83 -4.39 0.91
N VAL A 486 -37.82 -5.13 2.03
CA VAL A 486 -37.23 -6.49 2.10
C VAL A 486 -37.81 -7.45 1.05
N GLY A 487 -39.10 -7.35 0.73
CA GLY A 487 -39.76 -8.17 -0.29
C GLY A 487 -39.26 -7.91 -1.71
N VAL A 488 -38.85 -6.66 -2.02
CA VAL A 488 -38.23 -6.30 -3.31
C VAL A 488 -36.88 -7.00 -3.43
N PHE A 489 -36.03 -6.93 -2.39
CA PHE A 489 -34.73 -7.59 -2.41
C PHE A 489 -34.85 -9.13 -2.49
N TYR A 490 -35.76 -9.74 -1.73
CA TYR A 490 -35.96 -11.19 -1.73
C TYR A 490 -36.55 -11.74 -3.04
N SER A 491 -37.15 -10.89 -3.88
CA SER A 491 -37.66 -11.31 -5.19
C SER A 491 -36.54 -11.65 -6.20
N THR A 492 -35.31 -11.19 -5.95
CA THR A 492 -34.16 -11.39 -6.85
C THR A 492 -33.80 -12.87 -7.03
N ALA A 493 -33.40 -13.27 -8.24
CA ALA A 493 -32.87 -14.62 -8.49
C ALA A 493 -31.61 -14.88 -7.66
N SER A 494 -30.78 -13.86 -7.47
CA SER A 494 -29.59 -13.92 -6.61
C SER A 494 -29.92 -14.32 -5.17
N TYR A 495 -30.96 -13.73 -4.55
CA TYR A 495 -31.42 -14.15 -3.22
C TYR A 495 -31.98 -15.58 -3.22
N GLN A 496 -32.84 -15.91 -4.20
CA GLN A 496 -33.51 -17.22 -4.29
C GLN A 496 -32.56 -18.39 -4.55
N VAL A 497 -31.49 -18.18 -5.33
CA VAL A 497 -30.43 -19.16 -5.60
C VAL A 497 -29.38 -19.18 -4.49
N GLY A 498 -29.31 -18.14 -3.66
CA GLY A 498 -28.34 -18.02 -2.58
C GLY A 498 -26.98 -17.47 -3.01
N ASP A 499 -26.89 -16.75 -4.12
CA ASP A 499 -25.65 -16.13 -4.61
C ASP A 499 -25.73 -14.60 -4.55
N LEU A 500 -25.23 -14.08 -3.43
CA LEU A 500 -25.11 -12.66 -3.07
C LEU A 500 -23.63 -12.24 -2.92
N THR A 501 -22.73 -12.96 -3.60
CA THR A 501 -21.27 -12.73 -3.55
C THR A 501 -20.94 -11.26 -3.80
N GLY A 502 -20.12 -10.65 -2.93
CA GLY A 502 -19.64 -9.27 -3.07
C GLY A 502 -20.69 -8.16 -2.91
N ILE A 503 -21.90 -8.46 -2.43
CA ILE A 503 -22.97 -7.46 -2.31
C ILE A 503 -22.61 -6.35 -1.30
N GLY A 504 -22.94 -5.10 -1.62
CA GLY A 504 -22.64 -3.94 -0.78
C GLY A 504 -23.85 -3.38 -0.06
N PHE A 505 -23.77 -3.28 1.26
CA PHE A 505 -24.77 -2.66 2.15
C PHE A 505 -24.16 -1.58 3.07
N ARG A 506 -23.01 -0.99 2.71
CA ARG A 506 -22.32 0.04 3.50
C ARG A 506 -23.23 1.17 3.98
N ASN A 507 -23.11 1.55 5.25
CA ASN A 507 -23.89 2.61 5.92
C ASN A 507 -25.42 2.41 5.90
N SER A 508 -25.93 1.24 5.49
CA SER A 508 -27.38 1.01 5.35
C SER A 508 -28.09 0.95 6.70
N GLN A 509 -29.36 1.33 6.71
CA GLN A 509 -30.23 1.33 7.88
C GLN A 509 -31.30 0.25 7.71
N LEU A 510 -30.88 -1.00 7.86
CA LEU A 510 -31.71 -2.19 7.72
C LEU A 510 -31.84 -2.88 9.09
N SER A 511 -32.85 -3.73 9.26
CA SER A 511 -32.99 -4.60 10.44
C SER A 511 -33.95 -5.75 10.16
N GLY A 512 -33.76 -6.88 10.85
CA GLY A 512 -34.64 -8.04 10.74
C GLY A 512 -34.63 -8.74 9.38
N TRP A 513 -33.50 -8.74 8.68
CA TRP A 513 -33.35 -9.47 7.41
C TRP A 513 -32.84 -10.89 7.66
N ASP A 514 -33.35 -11.82 6.86
CA ASP A 514 -32.95 -13.21 6.76
C ASP A 514 -32.04 -13.35 5.54
N LEU A 515 -30.79 -13.69 5.79
CA LEU A 515 -29.76 -14.05 4.81
C LEU A 515 -29.19 -15.44 5.13
N SER A 516 -29.98 -16.29 5.80
CA SER A 516 -29.58 -17.64 6.20
C SER A 516 -29.24 -18.51 4.99
N GLY A 517 -28.14 -19.29 5.10
CA GLY A 517 -27.66 -20.18 4.04
C GLY A 517 -27.22 -19.50 2.74
N LYS A 518 -27.13 -18.16 2.69
CA LYS A 518 -26.75 -17.42 1.48
C LYS A 518 -25.22 -17.31 1.37
N ASN A 519 -24.71 -17.28 0.14
CA ASN A 519 -23.32 -16.93 -0.14
C ASN A 519 -23.16 -15.41 -0.22
N LEU A 520 -22.44 -14.85 0.76
CA LEU A 520 -22.15 -13.42 0.97
C LEU A 520 -20.64 -13.16 1.05
N SER A 521 -19.80 -14.05 0.49
CA SER A 521 -18.34 -13.87 0.56
C SER A 521 -17.92 -12.55 -0.09
N GLY A 522 -17.07 -11.79 0.62
CA GLY A 522 -16.65 -10.45 0.24
C GLY A 522 -17.73 -9.35 0.34
N ALA A 523 -18.83 -9.57 1.05
CA ALA A 523 -19.88 -8.56 1.23
C ALA A 523 -19.42 -7.39 2.13
N ASP A 524 -19.83 -6.17 1.78
CA ASP A 524 -19.50 -4.93 2.51
C ASP A 524 -20.70 -4.47 3.36
N PHE A 525 -20.66 -4.73 4.67
CA PHE A 525 -21.64 -4.27 5.65
C PHE A 525 -21.10 -3.14 6.54
N PHE A 526 -19.98 -2.49 6.17
CA PHE A 526 -19.32 -1.47 7.00
C PHE A 526 -20.27 -0.32 7.36
N LYS A 527 -20.35 0.02 8.65
CA LYS A 527 -21.32 0.99 9.22
C LYS A 527 -22.81 0.67 9.01
N GLY A 528 -23.16 -0.55 8.62
CA GLY A 528 -24.56 -0.97 8.55
C GLY A 528 -25.21 -1.07 9.93
N ASN A 529 -26.46 -0.63 10.05
CA ASN A 529 -27.36 -1.21 11.04
C ASN A 529 -27.84 -2.55 10.48
N LEU A 530 -27.64 -3.61 11.26
CA LEU A 530 -27.96 -5.00 10.94
C LEU A 530 -28.57 -5.69 12.18
N THR A 531 -29.26 -4.91 13.01
CA THR A 531 -29.92 -5.42 14.23
C THR A 531 -30.96 -6.48 13.86
N ASP A 532 -31.01 -7.57 14.63
CA ASP A 532 -31.89 -8.72 14.41
C ASP A 532 -31.72 -9.43 13.03
N PHE A 533 -30.55 -9.32 12.38
CA PHE A 533 -30.28 -10.08 11.14
C PHE A 533 -30.01 -11.58 11.42
N ASP A 534 -30.49 -12.44 10.53
CA ASP A 534 -30.16 -13.87 10.52
C ASP A 534 -29.18 -14.19 9.37
N PHE A 535 -27.96 -14.55 9.74
CA PHE A 535 -26.88 -15.03 8.87
C PHE A 535 -26.57 -16.51 9.12
N SER A 536 -27.43 -17.28 9.79
CA SER A 536 -27.16 -18.69 10.09
C SER A 536 -26.87 -19.50 8.82
N TYR A 537 -25.91 -20.44 8.87
CA TYR A 537 -25.43 -21.21 7.72
C TYR A 537 -24.86 -20.39 6.53
N ALA A 538 -24.74 -19.06 6.63
CA ALA A 538 -24.27 -18.23 5.53
C ALA A 538 -22.76 -18.38 5.28
N ASN A 539 -22.32 -18.13 4.06
CA ASN A 539 -20.89 -17.99 3.74
C ASN A 539 -20.49 -16.50 3.73
N LEU A 540 -19.75 -16.07 4.74
CA LEU A 540 -19.34 -14.68 5.01
C LEU A 540 -17.81 -14.51 5.00
N VAL A 541 -17.08 -15.41 4.34
CA VAL A 541 -15.62 -15.32 4.16
C VAL A 541 -15.25 -13.95 3.55
N ASP A 542 -14.26 -13.30 4.16
CA ASP A 542 -13.76 -11.96 3.81
C ASP A 542 -14.81 -10.81 3.90
N ALA A 543 -15.96 -11.01 4.58
CA ALA A 543 -16.96 -9.95 4.78
C ALA A 543 -16.51 -8.87 5.79
N ASP A 544 -16.99 -7.64 5.61
CA ASP A 544 -16.66 -6.49 6.46
C ASP A 544 -17.87 -6.00 7.27
N PHE A 545 -17.84 -6.17 8.59
CA PHE A 545 -18.86 -5.71 9.54
C PHE A 545 -18.39 -4.52 10.41
N SER A 546 -17.27 -3.89 10.03
CA SER A 546 -16.63 -2.85 10.84
C SER A 546 -17.55 -1.65 11.07
N TYR A 547 -17.58 -1.14 12.29
CA TYR A 547 -18.43 -0.04 12.77
C TYR A 547 -19.95 -0.29 12.63
N GLY A 548 -20.37 -1.53 12.39
CA GLY A 548 -21.79 -1.91 12.28
C GLY A 548 -22.48 -2.02 13.64
N ALA A 549 -23.82 -2.03 13.63
CA ALA A 549 -24.66 -2.37 14.77
C ALA A 549 -25.31 -3.75 14.54
N LEU A 550 -24.90 -4.74 15.32
CA LEU A 550 -25.23 -6.17 15.17
C LEU A 550 -25.81 -6.75 16.46
N LYS A 551 -26.75 -6.02 17.08
CA LYS A 551 -27.48 -6.51 18.25
C LYS A 551 -28.40 -7.67 17.85
N HIS A 552 -28.35 -8.76 18.63
CA HIS A 552 -29.04 -10.04 18.38
C HIS A 552 -28.79 -10.68 17.00
N ALA A 553 -27.69 -10.32 16.31
CA ALA A 553 -27.39 -10.92 15.01
C ALA A 553 -27.07 -12.42 15.16
N ASN A 554 -27.72 -13.26 14.37
CA ASN A 554 -27.53 -14.71 14.39
C ASN A 554 -26.50 -15.11 13.32
N PHE A 555 -25.43 -15.78 13.73
CA PHE A 555 -24.35 -16.29 12.90
C PHE A 555 -24.14 -17.81 13.10
N SER A 556 -25.11 -18.53 13.66
CA SER A 556 -24.93 -19.95 13.97
C SER A 556 -24.62 -20.77 12.72
N ASP A 557 -23.68 -21.71 12.81
CA ASP A 557 -23.19 -22.53 11.70
C ASP A 557 -22.63 -21.73 10.48
N ALA A 558 -22.40 -20.41 10.61
CA ALA A 558 -21.92 -19.59 9.49
C ALA A 558 -20.41 -19.70 9.28
N LYS A 559 -19.96 -19.46 8.03
CA LYS A 559 -18.53 -19.40 7.67
C LYS A 559 -18.03 -17.98 7.70
N LEU A 560 -17.10 -17.68 8.59
CA LEU A 560 -16.66 -16.32 8.93
C LEU A 560 -15.11 -16.21 8.93
N THR A 561 -14.41 -17.08 8.20
CA THR A 561 -12.96 -17.03 8.03
C THR A 561 -12.52 -15.63 7.56
N ASN A 562 -11.51 -15.05 8.21
CA ASN A 562 -10.98 -13.70 7.98
C ASN A 562 -11.98 -12.53 8.18
N VAL A 563 -13.13 -12.75 8.81
CA VAL A 563 -14.13 -11.68 9.02
C VAL A 563 -13.58 -10.52 9.87
N ARG A 564 -14.01 -9.29 9.56
CA ARG A 564 -13.61 -8.09 10.32
C ARG A 564 -14.77 -7.50 11.13
N PHE A 565 -14.65 -7.58 12.46
CA PHE A 565 -15.49 -6.93 13.45
C PHE A 565 -14.69 -5.82 14.18
N TYR A 566 -14.38 -4.73 13.47
CA TYR A 566 -13.67 -3.58 14.04
C TYR A 566 -14.66 -2.51 14.52
N ASP A 567 -14.60 -2.17 15.81
CA ASP A 567 -15.43 -1.17 16.50
C ASP A 567 -16.95 -1.39 16.31
N THR A 568 -17.34 -2.66 16.29
CA THR A 568 -18.68 -3.16 15.99
C THR A 568 -19.49 -3.32 17.28
N SER A 569 -20.76 -2.89 17.29
CA SER A 569 -21.65 -3.10 18.43
C SER A 569 -22.28 -4.49 18.36
N LEU A 570 -21.67 -5.46 19.05
CA LEU A 570 -22.17 -6.82 19.23
C LEU A 570 -22.80 -6.95 20.62
N VAL A 571 -24.13 -7.10 20.69
CA VAL A 571 -24.85 -7.33 21.96
C VAL A 571 -25.70 -8.57 21.79
N GLU A 572 -25.40 -9.60 22.59
CA GLU A 572 -26.02 -10.93 22.50
C GLU A 572 -25.99 -11.53 21.07
N PRO A 573 -24.84 -11.56 20.36
CA PRO A 573 -24.72 -12.27 19.09
C PRO A 573 -24.67 -13.79 19.32
N ASN A 574 -25.18 -14.56 18.35
CA ASN A 574 -25.06 -16.01 18.36
C ASN A 574 -24.04 -16.47 17.31
N PHE A 575 -22.86 -16.94 17.74
CA PHE A 575 -21.82 -17.54 16.90
C PHE A 575 -21.69 -19.07 17.12
N SER A 576 -22.69 -19.73 17.70
CA SER A 576 -22.62 -21.18 17.95
C SER A 576 -22.34 -21.98 16.67
N HIS A 577 -21.43 -22.95 16.73
CA HIS A 577 -20.96 -23.74 15.58
C HIS A 577 -20.33 -22.94 14.41
N ALA A 578 -20.05 -21.65 14.55
CA ALA A 578 -19.50 -20.82 13.48
C ALA A 578 -18.00 -21.11 13.20
N GLN A 579 -17.58 -20.98 11.93
CA GLN A 579 -16.18 -21.07 11.53
C GLN A 579 -15.54 -19.68 11.56
N LEU A 580 -14.85 -19.32 12.64
CA LEU A 580 -14.27 -17.99 12.91
C LEU A 580 -12.73 -18.00 12.86
N GLU A 581 -12.14 -18.91 12.09
CA GLU A 581 -10.69 -18.98 11.83
C GLU A 581 -10.13 -17.61 11.40
N ASN A 582 -9.09 -17.14 12.10
CA ASN A 582 -8.45 -15.83 11.88
C ASN A 582 -9.39 -14.61 12.00
N ALA A 583 -10.57 -14.75 12.63
CA ALA A 583 -11.51 -13.65 12.80
C ALA A 583 -10.90 -12.50 13.63
N TYR A 584 -11.14 -11.26 13.20
CA TYR A 584 -10.60 -10.07 13.86
C TYR A 584 -11.69 -9.36 14.67
N PHE A 585 -11.60 -9.47 16.00
CA PHE A 585 -12.48 -8.81 16.96
C PHE A 585 -11.73 -7.67 17.66
N TYR A 586 -12.10 -6.42 17.35
CA TYR A 586 -11.59 -5.24 18.05
C TYR A 586 -12.73 -4.32 18.52
N SER A 587 -12.80 -3.99 19.82
CA SER A 587 -13.64 -2.92 20.39
C SER A 587 -15.18 -3.19 20.28
N ARG A 588 -15.98 -3.39 21.35
CA ARG A 588 -15.80 -3.07 22.80
C ARG A 588 -16.52 -4.03 23.78
N ASP A 589 -17.66 -4.59 23.42
CA ASP A 589 -18.48 -5.46 24.28
C ASP A 589 -18.93 -6.70 23.49
N LEU A 590 -18.69 -7.88 24.06
CA LEU A 590 -19.10 -9.20 23.58
C LEU A 590 -19.79 -9.96 24.73
N SER A 591 -20.29 -9.25 25.74
CA SER A 591 -20.92 -9.87 26.91
C SER A 591 -22.17 -10.66 26.49
N ASN A 592 -22.31 -11.87 27.02
CA ASN A 592 -23.35 -12.84 26.67
C ASN A 592 -23.35 -13.26 25.18
N ALA A 593 -22.23 -13.15 24.48
CA ALA A 593 -22.07 -13.79 23.16
C ALA A 593 -21.99 -15.32 23.29
N ASP A 594 -22.66 -16.04 22.39
CA ASP A 594 -22.58 -17.51 22.31
C ASP A 594 -21.51 -17.90 21.28
N PHE A 595 -20.38 -18.44 21.72
CA PHE A 595 -19.34 -19.05 20.88
C PHE A 595 -19.31 -20.59 21.05
N SER A 596 -20.38 -21.21 21.56
CA SER A 596 -20.39 -22.65 21.83
C SER A 596 -20.13 -23.45 20.56
N TYR A 597 -19.17 -24.39 20.62
CA TYR A 597 -18.70 -25.19 19.50
C TYR A 597 -18.19 -24.40 18.27
N ALA A 598 -17.86 -23.10 18.41
CA ALA A 598 -17.26 -22.31 17.35
C ALA A 598 -15.78 -22.63 17.18
N ASP A 599 -15.26 -22.53 15.95
CA ASP A 599 -13.83 -22.57 15.68
C ASP A 599 -13.25 -21.15 15.70
N LEU A 600 -12.54 -20.80 16.78
CA LEU A 600 -11.86 -19.53 16.98
C LEU A 600 -10.34 -19.65 16.77
N SER A 601 -9.90 -20.64 15.98
CA SER A 601 -8.47 -20.86 15.73
C SER A 601 -7.79 -19.61 15.16
N ASN A 602 -6.74 -19.14 15.82
CA ASN A 602 -6.01 -17.90 15.53
C ASN A 602 -6.86 -16.61 15.59
N ALA A 603 -8.06 -16.64 16.18
CA ALA A 603 -8.89 -15.45 16.34
C ALA A 603 -8.25 -14.42 17.28
N LEU A 604 -8.47 -13.14 17.00
CA LEU A 604 -7.82 -12.02 17.68
C LEU A 604 -8.86 -11.21 18.46
N PHE A 605 -8.76 -11.20 19.80
CA PHE A 605 -9.68 -10.50 20.70
C PHE A 605 -9.02 -9.30 21.39
N PHE A 606 -9.32 -8.09 20.90
CA PHE A 606 -8.80 -6.82 21.41
C PHE A 606 -9.92 -5.90 21.90
N GLY A 607 -9.71 -5.24 23.04
CA GLY A 607 -10.65 -4.24 23.59
C GLY A 607 -12.06 -4.73 23.95
N PHE A 608 -12.37 -6.02 23.82
CA PHE A 608 -13.70 -6.60 24.06
C PHE A 608 -13.90 -7.10 25.49
N ARG A 609 -15.08 -6.87 26.09
CA ARG A 609 -15.51 -7.57 27.32
C ARG A 609 -16.15 -8.92 26.97
N LEU A 610 -15.78 -9.98 27.68
CA LEU A 610 -16.26 -11.36 27.47
C LEU A 610 -17.14 -11.88 28.63
N THR A 611 -17.71 -10.97 29.42
CA THR A 611 -18.55 -11.30 30.59
C THR A 611 -19.73 -12.19 30.18
N ASN A 612 -19.86 -13.36 30.79
CA ASN A 612 -20.88 -14.38 30.48
C ASN A 612 -20.88 -14.89 29.02
N ALA A 613 -19.83 -14.64 28.22
CA ALA A 613 -19.74 -15.26 26.90
C ALA A 613 -19.55 -16.78 27.04
N ASP A 614 -20.26 -17.58 26.24
CA ASP A 614 -20.16 -19.04 26.30
C ASP A 614 -19.11 -19.55 25.30
N PHE A 615 -18.08 -20.24 25.80
CA PHE A 615 -17.01 -20.86 25.01
C PHE A 615 -17.10 -22.41 25.01
N THR A 616 -18.21 -22.98 25.49
CA THR A 616 -18.36 -24.43 25.66
C THR A 616 -18.12 -25.19 24.36
N GLY A 617 -17.12 -26.07 24.36
CA GLY A 617 -16.74 -26.89 23.21
C GLY A 617 -16.10 -26.11 22.04
N SER A 618 -15.74 -24.84 22.21
CA SER A 618 -15.06 -24.04 21.18
C SER A 618 -13.58 -24.43 21.01
N GLU A 619 -13.04 -24.22 19.81
CA GLU A 619 -11.60 -24.33 19.55
C GLU A 619 -10.94 -22.96 19.65
N ILE A 620 -9.87 -22.82 20.44
CA ILE A 620 -9.18 -21.54 20.71
C ILE A 620 -7.66 -21.59 20.46
N ARG A 621 -7.19 -22.60 19.74
CA ARG A 621 -5.76 -22.78 19.39
C ARG A 621 -5.23 -21.56 18.64
N GLY A 622 -4.06 -21.04 19.02
CA GLY A 622 -3.49 -19.83 18.40
C GLY A 622 -4.21 -18.51 18.71
N ALA A 623 -5.36 -18.52 19.40
CA ALA A 623 -6.13 -17.30 19.67
C ALA A 623 -5.39 -16.34 20.61
N ARG A 624 -5.70 -15.04 20.52
CA ARG A 624 -5.06 -13.99 21.34
C ARG A 624 -6.07 -13.22 22.17
N PHE A 625 -5.87 -13.20 23.48
CA PHE A 625 -6.66 -12.49 24.47
C PHE A 625 -5.78 -11.56 25.33
N GLY A 626 -6.39 -10.50 25.85
CA GLY A 626 -5.93 -9.82 27.08
C GLY A 626 -4.96 -8.64 26.93
N GLU A 627 -4.43 -8.36 25.74
CA GLU A 627 -3.55 -7.20 25.47
C GLU A 627 -4.10 -5.91 26.11
N ASP A 628 -5.40 -5.64 25.91
CA ASP A 628 -6.15 -4.57 26.55
C ASP A 628 -6.89 -4.97 27.82
N VAL A 629 -7.15 -3.97 28.68
CA VAL A 629 -7.83 -4.14 29.98
C VAL A 629 -9.22 -4.78 29.86
N ALA A 630 -9.97 -4.52 28.79
CA ALA A 630 -11.30 -5.08 28.61
C ALA A 630 -11.27 -6.60 28.32
N SER A 631 -10.33 -7.05 27.49
CA SER A 631 -10.15 -8.45 27.11
C SER A 631 -9.62 -9.36 28.23
N ARG A 632 -9.20 -8.78 29.37
CA ARG A 632 -8.82 -9.51 30.59
C ARG A 632 -10.02 -10.00 31.41
N THR A 633 -11.20 -10.03 30.79
CA THR A 633 -12.44 -10.56 31.37
C THR A 633 -12.69 -12.03 31.03
N PHE A 634 -11.83 -12.64 30.20
CA PHE A 634 -11.82 -14.08 29.96
C PHE A 634 -11.47 -14.84 31.26
N THR A 635 -12.28 -15.83 31.65
CA THR A 635 -12.14 -16.52 32.94
C THR A 635 -11.61 -17.95 32.82
N VAL A 636 -11.18 -18.52 33.95
CA VAL A 636 -10.71 -19.91 34.02
C VAL A 636 -11.83 -20.91 33.68
N GLU A 637 -13.08 -20.60 34.05
CA GLU A 637 -14.24 -21.42 33.71
C GLU A 637 -14.54 -21.40 32.21
N GLN A 638 -14.32 -20.26 31.54
CA GLN A 638 -14.43 -20.15 30.08
C GLN A 638 -13.30 -20.90 29.37
N LEU A 639 -12.07 -20.89 29.91
CA LEU A 639 -10.98 -21.71 29.40
C LEU A 639 -11.32 -23.21 29.50
N TYR A 640 -11.74 -23.68 30.69
CA TYR A 640 -11.98 -25.11 30.94
C TYR A 640 -13.20 -25.67 30.19
N SER A 641 -14.13 -24.82 29.74
CA SER A 641 -15.26 -25.26 28.93
C SER A 641 -14.91 -25.48 27.45
N THR A 642 -13.78 -24.96 26.96
CA THR A 642 -13.32 -25.13 25.56
C THR A 642 -13.00 -26.58 25.21
N ALA A 643 -13.13 -26.94 23.93
CA ALA A 643 -12.65 -28.22 23.41
C ALA A 643 -11.13 -28.30 23.50
N SER A 644 -10.41 -27.23 23.11
CA SER A 644 -8.95 -27.19 23.13
C SER A 644 -8.33 -27.48 24.50
N TYR A 645 -8.95 -27.01 25.60
CA TYR A 645 -8.50 -27.37 26.96
C TYR A 645 -8.77 -28.85 27.29
N GLN A 646 -9.96 -29.35 26.93
CA GLN A 646 -10.39 -30.73 27.21
C GLN A 646 -9.60 -31.78 26.41
N ASP A 647 -9.14 -31.42 25.20
CA ASP A 647 -8.29 -32.23 24.35
C ASP A 647 -6.78 -32.10 24.69
N GLY A 648 -6.42 -31.18 25.60
CA GLY A 648 -5.04 -31.02 26.09
C GLY A 648 -4.14 -30.15 25.20
N ASP A 649 -4.68 -29.37 24.27
CA ASP A 649 -3.90 -28.66 23.26
C ASP A 649 -4.32 -27.18 23.12
N LEU A 650 -3.61 -26.30 23.83
CA LEU A 650 -3.69 -24.85 23.72
C LEU A 650 -2.51 -24.26 22.93
N SER A 651 -1.94 -25.02 21.97
CA SER A 651 -0.78 -24.55 21.20
C SER A 651 -1.07 -23.20 20.53
N GLY A 652 -0.11 -22.28 20.64
CA GLY A 652 -0.20 -20.91 20.12
C GLY A 652 -1.09 -19.94 20.91
N LEU A 653 -1.84 -20.40 21.93
CA LEU A 653 -2.74 -19.53 22.71
C LEU A 653 -1.96 -18.42 23.42
N LYS A 654 -2.46 -17.19 23.33
CA LYS A 654 -1.88 -16.00 23.98
C LYS A 654 -2.85 -15.40 24.99
N LEU A 655 -2.47 -15.44 26.26
CA LEU A 655 -3.20 -14.88 27.40
C LEU A 655 -2.37 -13.74 28.00
N GLU A 656 -2.37 -12.60 27.34
CA GLU A 656 -1.49 -11.46 27.64
C GLU A 656 -2.13 -10.49 28.64
N GLY A 657 -1.36 -9.87 29.53
CA GLY A 657 -1.82 -8.88 30.52
C GLY A 657 -2.82 -9.37 31.57
N MET A 658 -3.22 -10.65 31.53
CA MET A 658 -4.29 -11.24 32.35
C MET A 658 -3.85 -11.54 33.79
N ASP A 659 -4.83 -11.68 34.69
CA ASP A 659 -4.62 -12.30 36.00
C ASP A 659 -4.99 -13.79 35.92
N LEU A 660 -3.96 -14.62 35.90
CA LEU A 660 -4.01 -16.07 35.75
C LEU A 660 -3.57 -16.76 37.06
N THR A 661 -3.74 -16.06 38.19
CA THR A 661 -3.38 -16.56 39.52
C THR A 661 -4.10 -17.88 39.83
N SER A 662 -3.36 -18.93 40.16
CA SER A 662 -3.86 -20.28 40.46
C SER A 662 -4.66 -20.98 39.34
N TRP A 663 -4.41 -20.61 38.07
CA TRP A 663 -4.90 -21.39 36.93
C TRP A 663 -4.09 -22.68 36.77
N ASP A 664 -4.76 -23.76 36.36
CA ASP A 664 -4.15 -25.08 36.11
C ASP A 664 -3.93 -25.26 34.60
N PHE A 665 -2.67 -25.44 34.20
CA PHE A 665 -2.29 -25.79 32.84
C PHE A 665 -1.58 -27.15 32.78
N SER A 666 -1.47 -27.90 33.88
CA SER A 666 -0.69 -29.14 33.99
C SER A 666 -1.11 -30.24 32.99
N ALA A 667 -2.36 -30.20 32.53
CA ALA A 667 -2.95 -31.15 31.59
C ALA A 667 -2.83 -30.76 30.10
N VAL A 668 -2.27 -29.59 29.76
CA VAL A 668 -2.24 -29.07 28.38
C VAL A 668 -0.83 -28.89 27.79
N THR A 669 -0.73 -28.73 26.48
CA THR A 669 0.39 -28.05 25.82
C THR A 669 0.05 -26.59 25.52
N LEU A 670 1.06 -25.71 25.62
CA LEU A 670 0.98 -24.28 25.34
C LEU A 670 2.09 -23.84 24.36
N ALA A 671 2.64 -24.77 23.58
CA ALA A 671 3.79 -24.53 22.72
C ALA A 671 3.53 -23.36 21.75
N ASN A 672 4.49 -22.46 21.60
CA ASN A 672 4.40 -21.22 20.81
C ASN A 672 3.34 -20.20 21.29
N GLY A 673 2.76 -20.39 22.49
CA GLY A 673 1.83 -19.46 23.12
C GLY A 673 2.50 -18.22 23.75
N GLY A 674 1.77 -17.50 24.60
CA GLY A 674 2.31 -16.28 25.24
C GLY A 674 1.55 -15.79 26.46
N PHE A 675 2.30 -15.21 27.40
CA PHE A 675 1.82 -14.67 28.68
C PHE A 675 2.37 -13.26 28.97
N SER A 676 2.70 -12.49 27.92
CA SER A 676 3.27 -11.15 28.04
C SER A 676 2.49 -10.26 29.01
N SER A 677 3.16 -9.68 30.01
CA SER A 677 2.60 -8.82 31.06
C SER A 677 1.57 -9.47 32.01
N SER A 678 1.37 -10.78 31.97
CA SER A 678 0.38 -11.49 32.80
C SER A 678 0.87 -11.76 34.23
N ILE A 679 -0.08 -11.94 35.15
CA ILE A 679 0.16 -12.38 36.53
C ILE A 679 -0.09 -13.89 36.57
N LEU A 680 0.92 -14.68 36.92
CA LEU A 680 0.93 -16.14 36.92
C LEU A 680 1.18 -16.68 38.34
N PHE A 681 0.71 -15.97 39.38
CA PHE A 681 1.03 -16.33 40.76
C PHE A 681 0.42 -17.67 41.13
N ALA A 682 1.25 -18.59 41.62
CA ALA A 682 0.83 -19.96 41.95
C ALA A 682 0.07 -20.69 40.81
N ALA A 683 0.31 -20.33 39.54
CA ALA A 683 -0.21 -21.06 38.39
C ALA A 683 0.55 -22.40 38.23
N ASP A 684 -0.18 -23.45 37.86
CA ASP A 684 0.38 -24.79 37.70
C ASP A 684 0.78 -25.03 36.25
N PHE A 685 2.08 -25.26 36.03
CA PHE A 685 2.69 -25.63 34.76
C PHE A 685 3.47 -26.95 34.86
N GLN A 686 3.15 -27.82 35.82
CA GLN A 686 3.83 -29.11 35.97
C GLN A 686 3.77 -29.92 34.68
N HIS A 687 4.93 -30.37 34.20
CA HIS A 687 5.11 -31.19 32.98
C HIS A 687 4.66 -30.57 31.63
N VAL A 688 4.24 -29.30 31.63
CA VAL A 688 3.72 -28.59 30.46
C VAL A 688 4.79 -28.39 29.40
N ASN A 689 4.40 -28.51 28.13
CA ASN A 689 5.20 -28.06 27.00
C ASN A 689 4.97 -26.56 26.80
N LEU A 690 5.96 -25.76 27.23
CA LEU A 690 6.06 -24.29 27.15
C LEU A 690 7.13 -23.86 26.14
N THR A 691 7.48 -24.71 25.17
CA THR A 691 8.49 -24.38 24.15
C THR A 691 8.09 -23.16 23.34
N ASN A 692 9.06 -22.30 23.02
CA ASN A 692 8.88 -21.04 22.29
C ASN A 692 7.88 -20.01 22.89
N VAL A 693 7.44 -20.18 24.15
CA VAL A 693 6.46 -19.28 24.79
C VAL A 693 7.07 -17.93 25.16
N GLU A 694 6.32 -16.84 24.94
CA GLU A 694 6.73 -15.48 25.28
C GLU A 694 6.26 -15.06 26.69
N PHE A 695 7.19 -14.68 27.57
CA PHE A 695 6.95 -14.27 28.97
C PHE A 695 7.30 -12.80 29.27
N SER A 696 7.45 -11.94 28.26
CA SER A 696 7.85 -10.53 28.44
C SER A 696 7.01 -9.79 29.49
N TYR A 697 7.65 -9.40 30.59
CA TYR A 697 7.04 -8.73 31.77
C TYR A 697 6.04 -9.56 32.60
N ALA A 698 5.93 -10.87 32.35
CA ALA A 698 5.10 -11.77 33.16
C ALA A 698 5.63 -11.90 34.60
N LYS A 699 4.74 -12.21 35.55
CA LYS A 699 5.07 -12.37 36.97
C LYS A 699 4.76 -13.80 37.45
N LEU A 700 5.80 -14.62 37.65
CA LEU A 700 5.67 -16.05 37.95
C LEU A 700 5.91 -16.42 39.43
N ASN A 701 5.85 -15.47 40.38
CA ASN A 701 6.13 -15.78 41.78
C ASN A 701 5.22 -16.94 42.28
N PHE A 702 5.85 -17.98 42.82
CA PHE A 702 5.24 -19.23 43.29
C PHE A 702 4.58 -20.11 42.22
N ALA A 703 4.69 -19.79 40.93
CA ALA A 703 4.27 -20.69 39.84
C ALA A 703 5.09 -22.00 39.88
N ASP A 704 4.45 -23.11 39.52
CA ASP A 704 5.10 -24.43 39.50
C ASP A 704 5.44 -24.87 38.08
N LEU A 705 6.72 -24.77 37.71
CA LEU A 705 7.26 -25.20 36.43
C LEU A 705 7.98 -26.55 36.56
N SER A 706 7.66 -27.37 37.56
CA SER A 706 8.34 -28.64 37.81
C SER A 706 8.18 -29.61 36.64
N GLY A 707 9.31 -30.04 36.07
CA GLY A 707 9.37 -30.92 34.90
C GLY A 707 8.79 -30.34 33.61
N ALA A 708 8.54 -29.03 33.53
CA ALA A 708 8.13 -28.35 32.30
C ALA A 708 9.28 -28.26 31.28
N ASP A 709 8.92 -28.08 30.00
CA ASP A 709 9.88 -27.83 28.92
C ASP A 709 9.72 -26.40 28.41
N THR A 710 10.72 -25.54 28.63
CA THR A 710 10.69 -24.12 28.25
C THR A 710 11.68 -23.76 27.14
N ARG A 711 12.24 -24.74 26.41
CA ARG A 711 13.23 -24.47 25.36
C ARG A 711 12.72 -23.46 24.32
N GLY A 712 13.55 -22.46 24.01
CA GLY A 712 13.19 -21.35 23.11
C GLY A 712 12.24 -20.30 23.73
N ALA A 713 11.76 -20.48 24.96
CA ALA A 713 10.91 -19.49 25.62
C ALA A 713 11.65 -18.17 25.87
N ARG A 714 10.95 -17.06 25.66
CA ARG A 714 11.54 -15.71 25.68
C ARG A 714 11.15 -14.95 26.93
N SER A 715 12.09 -14.14 27.43
CA SER A 715 11.91 -13.26 28.60
C SER A 715 11.50 -13.94 29.93
N LEU A 716 11.60 -15.27 30.05
CA LEU A 716 11.27 -16.03 31.25
C LEU A 716 12.15 -15.61 32.44
N ARG A 717 11.52 -15.29 33.59
CA ARG A 717 12.20 -14.87 34.82
C ARG A 717 11.90 -15.84 35.97
N LEU A 718 12.92 -16.59 36.38
CA LEU A 718 12.80 -17.68 37.37
C LEU A 718 12.96 -17.21 38.85
N TYR A 719 12.59 -15.98 39.17
CA TYR A 719 12.66 -15.48 40.55
C TYR A 719 11.45 -15.94 41.36
N GLU A 720 11.69 -16.67 42.45
CA GLU A 720 10.65 -17.28 43.31
C GLU A 720 9.74 -18.28 42.57
N VAL A 721 10.23 -18.90 41.50
CA VAL A 721 9.53 -19.95 40.72
C VAL A 721 9.95 -21.34 41.24
N ILE A 722 9.03 -22.31 41.27
CA ILE A 722 9.39 -23.71 41.53
C ILE A 722 9.89 -24.33 40.22
N THR A 723 11.15 -24.76 40.19
CA THR A 723 11.84 -25.16 38.94
C THR A 723 12.42 -26.58 39.00
N THR A 724 11.81 -27.47 39.78
CA THR A 724 12.30 -28.84 39.99
C THR A 724 12.33 -29.60 38.67
N ASN A 725 13.51 -30.06 38.21
CA ASN A 725 13.67 -30.74 36.91
C ASN A 725 13.19 -29.93 35.68
N LEU A 726 13.11 -28.59 35.78
CA LEU A 726 12.77 -27.70 34.66
C LEU A 726 13.83 -27.80 33.54
N ILE A 727 13.39 -28.01 32.30
CA ILE A 727 14.22 -27.80 31.12
C ILE A 727 14.16 -26.30 30.77
N MET A 728 15.26 -25.59 31.05
CA MET A 728 15.36 -24.14 30.90
C MET A 728 15.34 -23.70 29.42
N PRO A 729 15.15 -22.39 29.13
CA PRO A 729 15.08 -21.91 27.75
C PRO A 729 16.31 -22.17 26.90
N ASP A 730 17.50 -22.30 27.51
CA ASP A 730 18.77 -22.66 26.87
C ASP A 730 19.03 -24.19 26.85
N GLY A 731 18.05 -25.00 27.23
CA GLY A 731 18.17 -26.46 27.35
C GLY A 731 18.86 -26.95 28.63
N THR A 732 19.32 -26.06 29.51
CA THR A 732 19.94 -26.46 30.78
C THR A 732 18.94 -27.12 31.72
N ILE A 733 19.36 -28.17 32.42
CA ILE A 733 18.70 -28.67 33.64
C ILE A 733 19.68 -28.52 34.81
N LEU A 734 19.30 -27.80 35.87
CA LEU A 734 20.15 -27.53 37.05
C LEU A 734 19.96 -28.58 38.15
N GLY A 735 20.55 -29.75 37.96
CA GLY A 735 20.27 -30.94 38.76
C GLY A 735 19.02 -31.63 38.23
N LEU A 736 19.17 -32.87 37.80
CA LEU A 736 18.08 -33.73 37.37
C LEU A 736 17.86 -34.80 38.43
N ASP A 737 16.96 -34.54 39.38
CA ASP A 737 16.65 -35.45 40.49
C ASP A 737 15.20 -35.91 40.35
N ILE A 738 14.99 -37.05 39.69
CA ILE A 738 13.65 -37.63 39.47
C ILE A 738 13.40 -38.69 40.55
N MET A 739 12.62 -38.35 41.57
CA MET A 739 12.43 -39.16 42.78
C MET A 739 10.96 -39.51 43.02
N ASP A 740 10.70 -40.49 43.87
CA ASP A 740 9.37 -40.75 44.48
C ASP A 740 8.19 -40.81 43.49
N SER A 741 8.37 -41.48 42.35
CA SER A 741 7.38 -41.63 41.26
C SER A 741 7.11 -40.37 40.42
N GLN A 742 7.96 -39.35 40.51
CA GLN A 742 7.96 -38.22 39.57
C GLN A 742 8.17 -38.68 38.12
N ASN A 743 7.62 -37.88 37.20
CA ASN A 743 7.78 -38.06 35.77
C ASN A 743 8.47 -36.82 35.17
N LEU A 744 9.49 -37.01 34.33
CA LEU A 744 9.96 -35.94 33.42
C LEU A 744 9.64 -36.33 31.99
N ILE A 745 9.01 -35.41 31.24
CA ILE A 745 8.67 -35.62 29.84
C ILE A 745 9.61 -34.81 28.96
N VAL A 746 10.40 -35.50 28.15
CA VAL A 746 11.27 -34.92 27.13
C VAL A 746 10.64 -35.17 25.77
N ARG A 747 10.41 -34.10 25.03
CA ARG A 747 9.77 -34.09 23.69
C ARG A 747 10.81 -33.71 22.64
N ASP A 748 10.57 -34.01 21.37
CA ASP A 748 11.42 -33.47 20.30
C ASP A 748 11.33 -31.94 20.25
N TYR A 749 12.34 -31.29 19.70
CA TYR A 749 12.39 -29.82 19.59
C TYR A 749 13.23 -29.38 18.39
N ASP A 750 12.53 -29.10 17.29
CA ASP A 750 13.14 -28.74 16.01
C ASP A 750 13.65 -27.29 15.96
N GLY A 751 13.36 -26.48 16.98
CA GLY A 751 13.59 -25.05 17.02
C GLY A 751 12.29 -24.23 17.08
N ASN A 752 12.35 -23.03 16.50
CA ASN A 752 11.21 -22.13 16.34
C ASN A 752 10.37 -22.47 15.09
N LEU A 753 9.15 -21.94 14.99
CA LEU A 753 8.18 -22.28 13.90
C LEU A 753 8.69 -22.01 12.47
N ASP A 754 9.68 -21.12 12.29
CA ASP A 754 10.31 -20.85 10.99
C ASP A 754 11.65 -21.58 10.79
N ARG A 755 12.05 -22.43 11.75
CA ARG A 755 13.32 -23.17 11.82
C ARG A 755 14.56 -22.30 11.56
N SER A 756 14.49 -21.01 11.96
CA SER A 756 15.59 -20.04 11.82
C SER A 756 16.65 -20.15 12.92
N GLU A 757 16.28 -20.69 14.08
CA GLU A 757 17.19 -21.03 15.18
C GLU A 757 17.38 -22.56 15.24
N PRO A 758 18.61 -23.08 15.44
CA PRO A 758 18.86 -24.51 15.52
C PRO A 758 18.21 -25.14 16.77
N PRO A 759 17.93 -26.45 16.76
CA PRO A 759 17.51 -27.19 17.94
C PRO A 759 18.36 -26.90 19.18
N ILE A 760 17.68 -26.66 20.31
CA ILE A 760 18.30 -26.36 21.60
C ILE A 760 18.55 -27.70 22.34
N PRO A 761 19.82 -28.13 22.48
CA PRO A 761 20.15 -29.42 23.08
C PRO A 761 19.95 -29.39 24.59
N ILE A 762 19.64 -30.54 25.19
CA ILE A 762 19.45 -30.63 26.64
C ILE A 762 20.82 -30.83 27.31
N ILE A 763 21.12 -30.05 28.36
CA ILE A 763 22.39 -30.10 29.09
C ILE A 763 22.13 -30.19 30.60
N VAL A 764 22.29 -31.37 31.17
CA VAL A 764 22.20 -31.59 32.62
C VAL A 764 23.49 -31.14 33.31
N LYS A 765 23.35 -30.32 34.36
CA LYS A 765 24.42 -29.81 35.22
C LYS A 765 24.21 -30.29 36.65
N ASN A 766 25.23 -30.19 37.50
CA ASN A 766 25.26 -30.55 38.93
C ASN A 766 25.02 -32.04 39.30
N GLY A 767 24.25 -32.80 38.53
CA GLY A 767 24.06 -34.25 38.71
C GLY A 767 22.80 -34.76 38.01
N PHE A 768 22.73 -36.08 37.82
CA PHE A 768 21.51 -36.80 37.47
C PHE A 768 21.34 -37.93 38.48
N ALA A 769 20.22 -37.98 39.20
CA ALA A 769 19.83 -39.10 40.03
C ALA A 769 18.36 -39.48 39.78
N MET A 770 18.08 -40.79 39.76
CA MET A 770 16.76 -41.35 39.53
C MET A 770 16.51 -42.49 40.52
N SER A 771 15.32 -42.55 41.12
CA SER A 771 14.88 -43.61 42.04
C SER A 771 14.05 -44.70 41.36
N GLU A 772 14.04 -45.94 41.87
CA GLU A 772 13.41 -47.11 41.21
C GLU A 772 11.97 -46.90 40.69
N THR A 773 11.18 -46.03 41.33
CA THR A 773 9.79 -45.73 40.95
C THR A 773 9.61 -44.55 39.99
N ALA A 774 10.66 -43.77 39.75
CA ALA A 774 10.64 -42.58 38.90
C ALA A 774 10.54 -42.93 37.42
N ARG A 775 10.10 -41.96 36.60
CA ARG A 775 9.94 -42.11 35.15
C ARG A 775 10.58 -40.95 34.38
N LEU A 776 11.29 -41.30 33.32
CA LEU A 776 11.78 -40.38 32.29
C LEU A 776 11.16 -40.81 30.97
N ARG A 777 10.22 -40.01 30.46
CA ARG A 777 9.45 -40.28 29.24
C ARG A 777 10.05 -39.52 28.07
N MET A 778 10.45 -40.24 27.04
CA MET A 778 10.80 -39.69 25.72
C MET A 778 9.59 -39.79 24.79
N ILE A 779 9.20 -38.68 24.17
CA ILE A 779 8.14 -38.63 23.14
C ILE A 779 8.79 -38.23 21.82
N PHE A 780 8.83 -39.17 20.87
CA PHE A 780 9.48 -39.02 19.57
C PHE A 780 8.53 -38.57 18.47
N GLU A 781 8.99 -37.63 17.63
CA GLU A 781 8.31 -37.24 16.41
C GLU A 781 8.78 -38.07 15.19
N ALA A 782 8.17 -37.81 14.03
CA ALA A 782 8.44 -38.56 12.79
C ALA A 782 9.76 -38.18 12.09
N ASP A 783 10.25 -36.95 12.25
CA ASP A 783 11.54 -36.46 11.75
C ASP A 783 12.67 -36.62 12.78
N GLN A 784 13.83 -36.00 12.59
CA GLN A 784 15.05 -36.34 13.33
C GLN A 784 14.97 -35.98 14.82
N TRP A 785 15.40 -36.90 15.69
CA TRP A 785 15.49 -36.62 17.13
C TRP A 785 16.65 -35.68 17.44
N ASP A 786 16.31 -34.45 17.83
CA ASP A 786 17.29 -33.39 18.13
C ASP A 786 17.36 -33.06 19.64
N SER A 787 16.45 -33.61 20.44
CA SER A 787 16.41 -33.49 21.92
C SER A 787 17.40 -34.39 22.68
N ILE A 788 18.66 -34.47 22.22
CA ILE A 788 19.70 -35.28 22.87
C ILE A 788 20.02 -34.74 24.28
N ILE A 789 20.00 -35.61 25.31
CA ILE A 789 20.38 -35.26 26.68
C ILE A 789 21.89 -35.45 26.87
N SER A 790 22.60 -34.34 27.01
CA SER A 790 24.04 -34.29 27.30
C SER A 790 24.30 -33.88 28.75
N PHE A 791 25.55 -34.07 29.21
CA PHE A 791 25.92 -33.88 30.62
C PHE A 791 27.18 -33.02 30.76
N GLN A 792 27.21 -32.18 31.79
CA GLN A 792 28.43 -31.47 32.16
C GLN A 792 29.53 -32.46 32.58
N PHE A 793 30.76 -32.21 32.12
CA PHE A 793 31.92 -33.07 32.38
C PHE A 793 32.11 -33.38 33.88
N ARG A 794 32.22 -34.67 34.23
CA ARG A 794 32.43 -35.21 35.59
C ARG A 794 31.32 -34.95 36.63
N ILE A 795 30.07 -34.73 36.24
CA ILE A 795 28.94 -34.79 37.20
C ILE A 795 28.57 -36.25 37.53
N PRO A 796 28.02 -36.55 38.72
CA PRO A 796 27.52 -37.88 39.06
C PRO A 796 26.24 -38.18 38.26
N ILE A 797 26.14 -39.43 37.76
CA ILE A 797 24.99 -39.92 37.00
C ILE A 797 24.55 -41.26 37.59
N ASN A 798 23.39 -41.30 38.25
CA ASN A 798 22.76 -42.51 38.75
C ASN A 798 21.39 -42.72 38.10
N VAL A 799 21.25 -43.79 37.34
CA VAL A 799 20.03 -44.12 36.57
C VAL A 799 19.46 -45.44 37.07
N ASP A 800 18.34 -45.38 37.78
CA ASP A 800 17.74 -46.53 38.44
C ASP A 800 16.22 -46.31 38.47
N GLY A 801 15.51 -46.62 37.37
CA GLY A 801 14.10 -46.24 37.19
C GLY A 801 13.59 -46.47 35.75
N LEU A 802 12.37 -46.02 35.45
CA LEU A 802 11.69 -46.28 34.17
C LEU A 802 12.10 -45.27 33.08
N LEU A 803 12.73 -45.75 32.01
CA LEU A 803 12.89 -45.00 30.75
C LEU A 803 11.74 -45.38 29.82
N GLU A 804 10.74 -44.52 29.72
CA GLU A 804 9.58 -44.73 28.87
C GLU A 804 9.82 -44.19 27.45
N LEU A 805 9.68 -45.04 26.43
CA LEU A 805 9.97 -44.71 25.03
C LEU A 805 8.69 -44.76 24.19
N LEU A 806 8.17 -43.58 23.83
CA LEU A 806 6.91 -43.38 23.10
C LEU A 806 7.13 -42.58 21.82
N PHE A 807 6.20 -42.71 20.88
CA PHE A 807 6.04 -41.77 19.76
C PHE A 807 4.80 -40.91 20.02
N ALA A 808 4.74 -39.71 19.43
CA ALA A 808 3.55 -38.88 19.45
C ALA A 808 2.36 -39.58 18.74
N PRO A 809 1.10 -39.33 19.16
CA PRO A 809 -0.10 -40.04 18.65
C PRO A 809 -0.28 -40.06 17.12
N GLU A 810 0.23 -39.05 16.43
CA GLU A 810 0.16 -38.82 14.99
C GLU A 810 1.20 -39.60 14.17
N VAL A 811 2.24 -40.14 14.80
CA VAL A 811 3.35 -40.80 14.10
C VAL A 811 2.95 -42.20 13.64
N ASP A 812 3.06 -42.48 12.33
CA ASP A 812 3.02 -43.85 11.83
C ASP A 812 4.31 -44.60 12.20
N VAL A 813 4.32 -45.17 13.41
CA VAL A 813 5.46 -45.89 13.99
C VAL A 813 5.90 -47.08 13.13
N SER A 814 5.04 -47.63 12.26
CA SER A 814 5.42 -48.73 11.36
C SER A 814 6.49 -48.31 10.35
N THR A 815 6.48 -47.03 9.93
CA THR A 815 7.49 -46.44 9.03
C THR A 815 8.84 -46.20 9.71
N GLN A 816 8.88 -46.22 11.04
CA GLN A 816 10.06 -45.86 11.84
C GLN A 816 10.95 -47.07 12.17
N ILE A 817 10.58 -48.29 11.75
CA ILE A 817 11.34 -49.52 12.06
C ILE A 817 12.74 -49.45 11.44
N GLY A 818 13.76 -49.73 12.24
CA GLY A 818 15.17 -49.60 11.88
C GLY A 818 15.78 -48.22 12.18
N ARG A 819 14.98 -47.23 12.60
CA ARG A 819 15.47 -45.90 13.00
C ARG A 819 16.26 -45.98 14.30
N THR A 820 17.48 -45.43 14.28
CA THR A 820 18.33 -45.24 15.46
C THR A 820 18.14 -43.83 16.01
N LEU A 821 17.94 -43.71 17.32
CA LEU A 821 17.77 -42.48 18.07
C LEU A 821 18.89 -42.36 19.10
N LYS A 822 19.62 -41.24 19.14
CA LYS A 822 20.61 -40.97 20.19
C LYS A 822 19.93 -40.19 21.31
N LEU A 823 19.56 -40.88 22.38
CA LEU A 823 18.85 -40.28 23.52
C LEU A 823 19.79 -39.50 24.44
N PHE A 824 21.01 -40.01 24.62
CA PHE A 824 21.99 -39.48 25.56
C PHE A 824 23.34 -39.19 24.89
N ASP A 825 24.11 -38.26 25.44
CA ASP A 825 25.54 -38.13 25.16
C ASP A 825 26.35 -38.26 26.45
N TRP A 826 26.90 -39.46 26.66
CA TRP A 826 27.70 -39.79 27.84
C TRP A 826 29.14 -39.24 27.81
N THR A 827 29.50 -38.41 26.83
CA THR A 827 30.88 -37.90 26.68
C THR A 827 31.34 -37.14 27.93
N GLY A 828 32.27 -37.73 28.68
CA GLY A 828 32.86 -37.11 29.87
C GLY A 828 32.15 -37.38 31.19
N VAL A 829 31.15 -38.26 31.19
CA VAL A 829 30.49 -38.80 32.39
C VAL A 829 30.49 -40.34 32.36
N SER A 830 30.00 -40.98 33.42
CA SER A 830 29.84 -42.44 33.47
C SER A 830 28.58 -42.77 34.24
N PRO A 831 27.50 -43.27 33.59
CA PRO A 831 26.29 -43.67 34.29
C PRO A 831 26.53 -44.89 35.19
N THR A 832 25.97 -44.86 36.39
CA THR A 832 25.82 -46.01 37.28
C THR A 832 24.35 -46.42 37.39
N GLY A 833 24.08 -47.70 37.61
CA GLY A 833 22.72 -48.24 37.58
C GLY A 833 22.27 -48.65 36.16
N THR A 834 20.99 -49.02 36.03
CA THR A 834 20.35 -49.35 34.75
C THR A 834 18.88 -48.92 34.73
N PHE A 835 18.47 -48.26 33.65
CA PHE A 835 17.05 -48.07 33.33
C PHE A 835 16.31 -49.39 33.12
N VAL A 836 15.09 -49.46 33.63
CA VAL A 836 14.05 -50.38 33.16
C VAL A 836 13.36 -49.73 31.97
N ILE A 837 13.38 -50.37 30.80
CA ILE A 837 12.75 -49.80 29.59
C ILE A 837 11.25 -50.09 29.61
N GLU A 838 10.44 -49.04 29.54
CA GLU A 838 8.98 -49.12 29.41
C GLU A 838 8.59 -48.69 27.98
N SER A 839 8.06 -49.59 27.17
CA SER A 839 7.59 -49.25 25.83
C SER A 839 6.62 -50.30 25.33
N SER A 840 5.63 -49.89 24.55
CA SER A 840 4.82 -50.80 23.74
C SER A 840 5.59 -51.38 22.55
N TYR A 841 6.74 -50.80 22.20
CA TYR A 841 7.57 -51.17 21.06
C TYR A 841 8.84 -51.93 21.48
N LYS A 842 9.42 -52.69 20.55
CA LYS A 842 10.67 -53.43 20.79
C LYS A 842 11.87 -52.61 20.33
N TRP A 843 12.79 -52.32 21.25
CA TRP A 843 14.01 -51.56 20.99
C TRP A 843 15.27 -52.42 21.14
N ASP A 844 16.29 -52.15 20.31
CA ASP A 844 17.68 -52.48 20.62
C ASP A 844 18.22 -51.37 21.52
N ILE A 845 18.77 -51.76 22.67
CA ILE A 845 19.34 -50.87 23.68
C ILE A 845 20.80 -51.21 23.98
N PHE A 846 21.44 -52.09 23.20
CA PHE A 846 22.83 -52.53 23.43
C PHE A 846 23.81 -51.36 23.49
N LYS A 847 23.50 -50.28 22.75
CA LYS A 847 24.30 -49.05 22.70
C LYS A 847 23.90 -47.96 23.70
N LEU A 848 22.81 -48.15 24.46
CA LEU A 848 22.23 -47.11 25.32
C LEU A 848 23.25 -46.57 26.34
N TYR A 849 24.10 -47.43 26.91
CA TYR A 849 25.12 -47.02 27.90
C TYR A 849 26.52 -46.76 27.31
N THR A 850 26.70 -46.90 25.99
CA THR A 850 28.02 -46.70 25.34
C THR A 850 28.03 -45.49 24.41
N THR A 851 27.06 -45.37 23.50
CA THR A 851 26.90 -44.19 22.61
C THR A 851 25.62 -43.40 22.88
N GLY A 852 24.74 -43.89 23.76
CA GLY A 852 23.44 -43.27 24.05
C GLY A 852 22.35 -43.63 23.04
N GLU A 853 22.63 -44.56 22.13
CA GLU A 853 21.75 -44.93 21.01
C GLU A 853 20.78 -46.07 21.36
N VAL A 854 19.54 -45.94 20.91
CA VAL A 854 18.54 -47.02 20.81
C VAL A 854 18.08 -47.18 19.36
N THR A 855 17.62 -48.36 18.95
CA THR A 855 17.11 -48.59 17.58
C THR A 855 15.77 -49.31 17.62
N LEU A 856 14.77 -48.79 16.91
CA LEU A 856 13.45 -49.42 16.86
C LEU A 856 13.52 -50.73 16.04
N LEU A 857 13.24 -51.87 16.67
CA LEU A 857 13.32 -53.20 16.03
C LEU A 857 11.98 -53.70 15.50
N ALA A 858 10.88 -53.45 16.22
CA ALA A 858 9.53 -53.87 15.83
C ALA A 858 8.44 -53.12 16.60
N VAL A 859 7.30 -52.95 15.95
CA VAL A 859 6.01 -52.60 16.58
C VAL A 859 5.26 -53.88 16.97
N PRO A 860 4.38 -53.86 17.98
CA PRO A 860 3.64 -55.04 18.41
C PRO A 860 2.60 -55.50 17.37
N GLU A 861 2.43 -56.82 17.24
CA GLU A 861 1.44 -57.44 16.35
C GLU A 861 0.00 -56.98 16.68
N PRO A 862 -0.91 -56.81 15.69
CA PRO A 862 -2.19 -56.12 15.87
C PRO A 862 -3.10 -56.67 16.99
N SER A 863 -2.99 -57.96 17.31
CA SER A 863 -3.77 -58.62 18.36
C SER A 863 -3.37 -58.21 19.79
N SER A 864 -2.21 -57.60 19.99
CA SER A 864 -1.75 -57.08 21.30
C SER A 864 -2.33 -55.70 21.63
N ILE A 865 -2.70 -54.94 20.59
CA ILE A 865 -3.06 -53.52 20.69
C ILE A 865 -4.36 -53.31 21.48
N LEU A 866 -5.32 -54.24 21.36
CA LEU A 866 -6.66 -54.10 21.95
C LEU A 866 -6.67 -54.15 23.49
N LEU A 867 -5.67 -54.78 24.13
CA LEU A 867 -5.57 -54.82 25.60
C LEU A 867 -4.89 -53.58 26.18
N PHE A 868 -3.97 -52.95 25.46
CA PHE A 868 -3.13 -51.88 26.01
C PHE A 868 -3.83 -50.51 26.06
N PHE A 869 -4.69 -50.20 25.07
CA PHE A 869 -5.49 -48.97 25.07
C PHE A 869 -6.46 -48.86 26.27
N LEU A 870 -6.80 -49.98 26.92
CA LEU A 870 -7.64 -50.01 28.13
C LEU A 870 -6.86 -49.70 29.42
N ALA A 871 -5.54 -49.86 29.44
CA ALA A 871 -4.73 -49.68 30.64
C ALA A 871 -4.30 -48.23 30.89
N ILE A 872 -4.17 -47.41 29.84
CA ILE A 872 -3.77 -46.00 29.94
C ILE A 872 -4.95 -45.10 30.40
N PHE A 873 -6.19 -45.57 30.28
CA PHE A 873 -7.40 -44.77 30.53
C PHE A 873 -8.17 -45.07 31.83
N SER A 874 -7.63 -45.86 32.77
CA SER A 874 -8.35 -46.25 33.99
C SER A 874 -8.53 -45.13 35.05
N GLY A 875 -8.41 -43.86 34.65
CA GLY A 875 -8.61 -42.68 35.50
C GLY A 875 -9.77 -41.76 35.10
N VAL A 876 -10.35 -41.90 33.89
CA VAL A 876 -11.40 -40.98 33.38
C VAL A 876 -12.67 -41.72 33.01
N THR A 877 -13.79 -41.27 33.59
CA THR A 877 -15.12 -41.90 33.46
C THR A 877 -15.71 -41.85 32.05
N THR A 878 -15.88 -43.04 31.46
CA THR A 878 -16.91 -43.38 30.46
C THR A 878 -17.11 -42.45 29.25
N ARG A 879 -16.32 -42.68 28.18
CA ARG A 879 -16.67 -42.29 26.81
C ARG A 879 -18.00 -42.92 26.36
N ARG A 880 -18.94 -42.11 25.86
CA ARG A 880 -19.99 -42.55 24.91
C ARG A 880 -19.62 -42.02 23.52
N ILE A 881 -19.15 -42.90 22.64
CA ILE A 881 -18.91 -42.57 21.23
C ILE A 881 -20.25 -42.60 20.50
N ALA A 882 -20.79 -41.44 20.18
CA ALA A 882 -21.93 -41.30 19.27
C ALA A 882 -21.42 -41.09 17.84
N LEU A 883 -21.18 -42.18 17.11
CA LEU A 883 -20.94 -42.13 15.67
C LEU A 883 -22.21 -41.66 14.95
N HIS A 884 -22.25 -40.41 14.51
CA HIS A 884 -23.20 -39.94 13.51
C HIS A 884 -22.53 -39.91 12.13
N ARG A 885 -23.04 -40.73 11.20
CA ARG A 885 -22.72 -40.63 9.77
C ARG A 885 -23.64 -39.59 9.13
N PRO A 886 -23.17 -38.75 8.21
CA PRO A 886 -24.05 -37.95 7.38
C PRO A 886 -24.66 -38.82 6.27
N GLU A 887 -25.99 -38.95 6.23
CA GLU A 887 -26.69 -39.46 5.05
C GLU A 887 -26.87 -38.33 4.03
N GLN A 888 -26.16 -38.42 2.90
CA GLN A 888 -26.43 -37.55 1.75
C GLN A 888 -27.71 -37.99 1.04
N ALA A 889 -28.76 -37.17 1.16
CA ALA A 889 -30.01 -37.37 0.42
C ALA A 889 -29.87 -36.92 -1.05
N VAL A 890 -29.57 -37.86 -1.95
CA VAL A 890 -29.60 -37.61 -3.40
C VAL A 890 -31.05 -37.70 -3.91
N CYS A 891 -31.69 -36.55 -4.10
CA CYS A 891 -32.98 -36.48 -4.79
C CYS A 891 -32.82 -36.81 -6.28
N ARG A 892 -33.52 -37.86 -6.75
CA ARG A 892 -33.78 -38.11 -8.18
C ARG A 892 -35.25 -37.86 -8.51
N SER A 893 -35.46 -37.24 -9.66
CA SER A 893 -36.74 -36.89 -10.30
C SER A 893 -37.73 -38.07 -10.44
N GLY A 894 -39.04 -37.81 -10.31
CA GLY A 894 -40.06 -38.81 -10.65
C GLY A 894 -41.53 -38.40 -10.55
N LYS A 895 -42.00 -37.59 -11.53
CA LYS A 895 -43.40 -37.14 -11.78
C LYS A 895 -43.96 -36.02 -10.91
#